data_AF-A0AAN7HJ42-F1
#
_entry.id   AF-A0AAN7HJ42-F1
#
_cell.length_a   1.000
_cell.length_b   1.000
_cell.length_c   1.000
_cell.angle_alpha   90.00
_cell.angle_beta   90.00
_cell.angle_gamma   90.00
#
_symmetry.space_group_name_H-M   'P 1'
#
loop_
_entity.id
_entity.type
_entity.pdbx_description
1 polymer ?
#
loop_
_entity_poly.entity_id
_entity_poly.type
_entity_poly.pdbx_seq_one_letter_code
_entity_poly.pdbx_strand_id
1 'polypeptide(L)'
;MATNPTSSALDNNLPRLTLLGTTALAAPSTGGHLACNPAIPLAATVGDAGAALHVWRAGDQGLVSKHVERGGRKVEAIAWRADGQFLAAGWNDGVVRLMGLEGSKAVHQFKVSDDARDSDGDPAAAAARKIVFIAWRKNITGEGQRRKRQADGKGQADERRILLDAKKTSDVAVDLPRELVFLDVDTALPKLSPLPAGGSANDMFLFSSMASLETVFRPCQAEDAEDVHVMVVGTANGGIHLSLNDSFVIGTLRYPNHGDEILQLCGHSSREETSTHMLLLQPQTGDGTKLYLVPMCLGFLDHSPVNLSLLASKTTSLQNLLRYLKATLSHMTSEWQSTRDLPKRFMAGVEDDLNKLPNGNMTVVQALYHTAATGHVFEPVKEWLLETLGDRGHKRWEKAVISGLTGLRDLVHGSFIPALERCGVILSRLLGIARFYSSEEDIGFDEDQINKLTDIVVCLMTVAHKVLTTVMDELEHFSAFSIWLRLEIDKQGSSSVTEELSEKEATMDYPRVLSYIQHYLANSPLALHLDEVSKGDYINDQEMVTPGLSITDLLHKQLQEYEAGRPYMKVLPRIGFLLNYLTAKANAVFDGIAYAEKQGVKFGQATEVSVGKRIWKHDLWVGRTGRKTHSARVFTAVVAENDKSKIYIVRSDVHLGDAVGGATATKACGLELPGSVIVVDLKYLDDEFLLVLCNQRGAIGLPDQIVEYANDEIDEPRSVLLRIAYQSTHMPYQAQMEGRAPPVLNLDGTGDDRIASCYSFSHMSGFTPIQMEVQKASTLRGEVPARICLLGRDRTMLKTYAVSNDLDEVHQQ
;
A
#
# COMPACT_ATOMS: atom_id res chain seq x y z
N MET A 1 -25.42 -54.89 57.49
CA MET A 1 -24.06 -54.43 57.15
C MET A 1 -24.05 -54.02 55.68
N ALA A 2 -24.18 -52.73 55.41
CA ALA A 2 -23.92 -52.15 54.10
C ALA A 2 -23.42 -50.72 54.36
N THR A 3 -22.25 -50.44 53.81
CA THR A 3 -21.38 -49.28 54.01
C THR A 3 -21.77 -48.13 53.08
N ASN A 4 -21.70 -46.90 53.60
CA ASN A 4 -21.77 -45.65 52.84
C ASN A 4 -20.75 -45.61 51.68
N PRO A 5 -21.06 -44.92 50.58
CA PRO A 5 -20.08 -44.20 49.79
C PRO A 5 -20.22 -42.68 50.00
N THR A 6 -19.12 -42.12 50.48
CA THR A 6 -18.64 -40.74 50.48
C THR A 6 -19.13 -39.82 49.36
N SER A 7 -19.57 -38.63 49.77
CA SER A 7 -19.66 -37.41 48.96
C SER A 7 -18.28 -37.05 48.39
N SER A 8 -18.17 -36.99 47.07
CA SER A 8 -16.99 -36.45 46.37
C SER A 8 -17.24 -35.00 45.97
N ALA A 9 -16.17 -34.21 46.08
CA ALA A 9 -16.12 -32.76 46.04
C ALA A 9 -16.48 -32.18 44.66
N LEU A 10 -17.24 -31.08 44.66
CA LEU A 10 -17.36 -30.15 43.54
C LEU A 10 -16.09 -29.32 43.43
N ASP A 11 -15.14 -29.77 42.59
CA ASP A 11 -14.17 -28.87 41.98
C ASP A 11 -14.87 -28.08 40.85
N ASN A 12 -15.10 -26.78 41.05
CA ASN A 12 -15.58 -25.86 40.03
C ASN A 12 -14.51 -25.64 38.93
N ASN A 13 -14.46 -26.54 37.94
CA ASN A 13 -13.60 -26.40 36.78
C ASN A 13 -14.25 -25.50 35.71
N LEU A 14 -13.96 -24.19 35.74
CA LEU A 14 -14.24 -23.31 34.60
C LEU A 14 -13.53 -23.83 33.34
N PRO A 15 -14.19 -23.84 32.16
CA PRO A 15 -13.55 -24.27 30.92
C PRO A 15 -12.29 -23.44 30.61
N ARG A 16 -11.21 -24.12 30.23
CA ARG A 16 -9.89 -23.52 29.99
C ARG A 16 -9.63 -23.29 28.51
N LEU A 17 -9.18 -22.09 28.15
CA LEU A 17 -8.74 -21.77 26.79
C LEU A 17 -7.36 -22.38 26.49
N THR A 18 -7.22 -22.96 25.31
CA THR A 18 -5.99 -23.62 24.85
C THR A 18 -4.96 -22.59 24.39
N LEU A 19 -3.76 -22.61 24.96
CA LEU A 19 -2.65 -21.75 24.54
C LEU A 19 -2.07 -22.25 23.20
N LEU A 20 -2.08 -21.40 22.18
CA LEU A 20 -1.48 -21.67 20.86
C LEU A 20 0.01 -21.30 20.82
N GLY A 21 0.42 -20.27 21.56
CA GLY A 21 1.82 -19.87 21.60
C GLY A 21 2.06 -18.67 22.51
N THR A 22 3.30 -18.59 23.02
CA THR A 22 3.83 -17.43 23.74
C THR A 22 4.95 -16.83 22.91
N THR A 23 4.99 -15.51 22.82
CA THR A 23 6.03 -14.79 22.07
C THR A 23 6.60 -13.68 22.94
N ALA A 24 7.90 -13.76 23.21
CA ALA A 24 8.64 -12.71 23.89
C ALA A 24 9.05 -11.62 22.90
N LEU A 25 8.73 -10.36 23.22
CA LEU A 25 9.03 -9.19 22.42
C LEU A 25 10.44 -8.68 22.77
N ALA A 26 11.24 -8.39 21.75
CA ALA A 26 12.61 -7.90 21.92
C ALA A 26 12.68 -6.50 22.58
N ALA A 27 11.60 -5.72 22.50
CA ALA A 27 11.44 -4.44 23.15
C ALA A 27 9.98 -4.27 23.60
N PRO A 28 9.72 -3.48 24.67
CA PRO A 28 8.36 -3.21 25.11
C PRO A 28 7.54 -2.55 23.99
N SER A 29 6.32 -3.02 23.77
CA SER A 29 5.42 -2.37 22.82
C SER A 29 5.05 -0.96 23.29
N THR A 30 5.06 -0.01 22.37
CA THR A 30 4.71 1.38 22.62
C THR A 30 3.23 1.58 22.36
N GLY A 31 2.50 2.10 23.35
CA GLY A 31 1.05 2.33 23.22
C GLY A 31 0.21 1.05 23.21
N GLY A 32 -1.04 1.17 22.78
CA GLY A 32 -2.03 0.07 22.65
C GLY A 32 -2.13 -0.45 21.20
N HIS A 33 -1.04 -0.43 20.44
CA HIS A 33 -1.04 -0.82 19.03
C HIS A 33 -0.67 -2.30 18.89
N LEU A 34 -1.68 -3.17 19.05
CA LEU A 34 -1.64 -4.60 18.76
C LEU A 34 -2.64 -4.88 17.64
N ALA A 35 -2.21 -5.55 16.57
CA ALA A 35 -3.10 -5.97 15.50
C ALA A 35 -2.75 -7.40 15.05
N CYS A 36 -3.74 -8.31 15.09
CA CYS A 36 -3.57 -9.67 14.63
C CYS A 36 -3.93 -9.79 13.15
N ASN A 37 -3.12 -10.52 12.40
CA ASN A 37 -3.43 -10.84 11.01
C ASN A 37 -4.69 -11.72 10.99
N PRO A 38 -5.67 -11.49 10.10
CA PRO A 38 -6.94 -12.23 10.07
C PRO A 38 -6.84 -13.64 9.43
N ALA A 39 -5.88 -13.88 8.54
CA ALA A 39 -5.77 -15.14 7.80
C ALA A 39 -4.61 -16.04 8.25
N ILE A 40 -3.56 -15.46 8.83
CA ILE A 40 -2.32 -16.16 9.22
C ILE A 40 -2.08 -15.91 10.72
N PRO A 41 -1.51 -16.85 11.50
CA PRO A 41 -1.19 -16.65 12.92
C PRO A 41 0.01 -15.71 13.13
N LEU A 42 -0.14 -14.45 12.72
CA LEU A 42 0.82 -13.36 12.90
C LEU A 42 0.21 -12.24 13.74
N ALA A 43 1.05 -11.55 14.50
CA ALA A 43 0.68 -10.36 15.27
C ALA A 43 1.65 -9.22 14.97
N ALA A 44 1.11 -8.00 14.81
CA ALA A 44 1.88 -6.79 14.61
C ALA A 44 1.85 -5.93 15.88
N THR A 45 3.00 -5.38 16.25
CA THR A 45 3.17 -4.48 17.39
C THR A 45 4.11 -3.33 17.03
N VAL A 46 3.93 -2.19 17.67
CA VAL A 46 4.87 -1.06 17.58
C VAL A 46 5.84 -1.11 18.77
N GLY A 47 7.15 -1.04 18.52
CA GLY A 47 8.21 -1.04 19.54
C GLY A 47 9.14 0.17 19.41
N ASP A 48 10.25 0.17 20.16
CA ASP A 48 11.30 1.21 20.13
C ASP A 48 10.75 2.65 20.32
N ALA A 49 9.92 2.85 21.34
CA ALA A 49 9.26 4.13 21.63
C ALA A 49 8.43 4.72 20.45
N GLY A 50 7.91 3.84 19.60
CA GLY A 50 7.10 4.18 18.43
C GLY A 50 7.85 4.08 17.09
N ALA A 51 9.17 3.94 17.11
CA ALA A 51 10.00 4.06 15.90
C ALA A 51 10.02 2.81 15.01
N ALA A 52 9.63 1.64 15.56
CA ALA A 52 9.75 0.37 14.86
C ALA A 52 8.44 -0.40 14.82
N LEU A 53 8.06 -0.86 13.63
CA LEU A 53 6.98 -1.80 13.41
C LEU A 53 7.55 -3.22 13.41
N HIS A 54 6.98 -4.11 14.22
CA HIS A 54 7.40 -5.50 14.35
C HIS A 54 6.25 -6.44 14.01
N VAL A 55 6.51 -7.46 13.20
CA VAL A 55 5.57 -8.55 12.92
C VAL A 55 6.14 -9.84 13.50
N TRP A 56 5.32 -10.55 14.27
CA TRP A 56 5.69 -11.73 15.03
C TRP A 56 4.85 -12.92 14.59
N ARG A 57 5.44 -14.12 14.62
CA ARG A 57 4.73 -15.38 14.53
C ARG A 57 4.50 -15.94 15.93
N ALA A 58 3.34 -16.56 16.15
CA ALA A 58 3.07 -17.24 17.41
C ALA A 58 4.08 -18.38 17.64
N GLY A 59 4.63 -18.47 18.87
CA GLY A 59 5.61 -19.50 19.26
C GLY A 59 7.08 -19.07 19.14
N ASP A 60 7.99 -20.04 19.21
CA ASP A 60 9.44 -19.84 19.36
C ASP A 60 10.16 -19.30 18.11
N GLN A 61 9.47 -19.21 16.96
CA GLN A 61 10.09 -18.80 15.68
C GLN A 61 10.46 -17.30 15.57
N GLY A 62 10.28 -16.51 16.63
CA GLY A 62 10.85 -15.17 16.72
C GLY A 62 10.32 -14.18 15.67
N LEU A 63 10.84 -12.96 15.72
CA LEU A 63 10.47 -11.83 14.88
C LEU A 63 10.50 -12.17 13.37
N VAL A 64 9.39 -11.96 12.65
CA VAL A 64 9.27 -12.22 11.21
C VAL A 64 9.80 -11.04 10.40
N SER A 65 9.38 -9.83 10.73
CA SER A 65 9.84 -8.62 10.06
C SER A 65 9.92 -7.45 11.03
N LYS A 66 10.94 -6.61 10.81
CA LYS A 66 11.13 -5.33 11.50
C LYS A 66 11.25 -4.24 10.46
N HIS A 67 10.47 -3.18 10.64
CA HIS A 67 10.53 -2.02 9.77
C HIS A 67 10.72 -0.75 10.60
N VAL A 68 11.70 0.06 10.19
CA VAL A 68 12.09 1.30 10.85
C VAL A 68 12.24 2.36 9.75
N GLU A 69 11.59 3.50 9.95
CA GLU A 69 11.67 4.62 9.03
C GLU A 69 12.82 5.56 9.39
N ARG A 70 13.41 6.18 8.35
CA ARG A 70 14.49 7.15 8.54
C ARG A 70 13.94 8.46 9.14
N GLY A 71 14.75 9.15 9.93
CA GLY A 71 14.39 10.46 10.48
C GLY A 71 13.58 10.42 11.78
N GLY A 72 13.58 9.31 12.52
CA GLY A 72 12.94 9.24 13.84
C GLY A 72 11.41 9.32 13.82
N ARG A 73 10.79 8.94 12.69
CA ARG A 73 9.34 8.88 12.52
C ARG A 73 8.75 7.83 13.46
N LYS A 74 7.50 8.04 13.87
CA LYS A 74 6.78 7.15 14.78
C LYS A 74 5.51 6.61 14.15
N VAL A 75 5.21 5.34 14.42
CA VAL A 75 3.97 4.68 14.02
C VAL A 75 2.86 5.10 14.99
N GLU A 76 1.73 5.55 14.45
CA GLU A 76 0.58 6.05 15.21
C GLU A 76 -0.64 5.14 15.11
N ALA A 77 -0.78 4.38 14.01
CA ALA A 77 -1.88 3.44 13.83
C ALA A 77 -1.47 2.29 12.90
N ILE A 78 -2.03 1.10 13.12
CA ILE A 78 -1.78 -0.10 12.31
C ILE A 78 -3.08 -0.86 12.04
N ALA A 79 -3.22 -1.44 10.85
CA ALA A 79 -4.36 -2.30 10.51
C ALA A 79 -3.98 -3.33 9.43
N TRP A 80 -4.38 -4.57 9.62
CA TRP A 80 -4.23 -5.62 8.60
C TRP A 80 -5.32 -5.51 7.54
N ARG A 81 -4.96 -5.75 6.28
CA ARG A 81 -5.95 -6.03 5.22
C ARG A 81 -6.69 -7.33 5.56
N ALA A 82 -7.96 -7.40 5.18
CA ALA A 82 -8.85 -8.52 5.51
C ALA A 82 -8.36 -9.90 5.01
N ASP A 83 -7.53 -9.93 3.96
CA ASP A 83 -6.93 -11.14 3.40
C ASP A 83 -5.60 -11.55 4.08
N GLY A 84 -5.09 -10.71 4.99
CA GLY A 84 -3.84 -10.89 5.69
C GLY A 84 -2.57 -10.70 4.86
N GLN A 85 -2.64 -10.16 3.64
CA GLN A 85 -1.45 -9.99 2.78
C GLN A 85 -0.64 -8.73 3.08
N PHE A 86 -1.33 -7.66 3.47
CA PHE A 86 -0.72 -6.37 3.73
C PHE A 86 -1.07 -5.85 5.13
N LEU A 87 -0.10 -5.16 5.72
CA LEU A 87 -0.27 -4.40 6.95
C LEU A 87 -0.12 -2.92 6.63
N ALA A 88 -1.18 -2.14 6.85
CA ALA A 88 -1.11 -0.69 6.77
C ALA A 88 -0.53 -0.13 8.08
N ALA A 89 0.44 0.76 7.97
CA ALA A 89 1.01 1.50 9.09
C ALA A 89 0.98 3.01 8.80
N GLY A 90 0.25 3.76 9.63
CA GLY A 90 0.20 5.22 9.59
C GLY A 90 1.30 5.81 10.46
N TRP A 91 2.11 6.69 9.87
CA TRP A 91 3.20 7.35 10.56
C TRP A 91 2.85 8.80 10.91
N ASN A 92 3.59 9.37 11.86
CA ASN A 92 3.41 10.76 12.30
C ASN A 92 3.73 11.83 11.24
N ASP A 93 4.28 11.44 10.08
CA ASP A 93 4.48 12.30 8.91
C ASP A 93 3.21 12.45 8.04
N GLY A 94 2.10 11.81 8.43
CA GLY A 94 0.85 11.83 7.67
C GLY A 94 0.85 10.90 6.45
N VAL A 95 1.84 9.99 6.37
CA VAL A 95 1.96 9.00 5.30
C VAL A 95 1.54 7.63 5.83
N VAL A 96 0.66 6.95 5.08
CA VAL A 96 0.36 5.53 5.30
C VAL A 96 1.26 4.71 4.40
N ARG A 97 1.91 3.72 4.99
CA ARG A 97 2.81 2.78 4.31
C ARG A 97 2.22 1.38 4.40
N LEU A 98 2.14 0.69 3.27
CA LEU A 98 1.66 -0.68 3.18
C LEU A 98 2.85 -1.63 3.18
N MET A 99 2.89 -2.52 4.18
CA MET A 99 3.95 -3.48 4.39
C MET A 99 3.50 -4.87 3.91
N GLY A 100 4.30 -5.51 3.07
CA GLY A 100 4.13 -6.92 2.76
C GLY A 100 4.60 -7.82 3.91
N LEU A 101 4.19 -9.08 3.91
CA LEU A 101 4.53 -10.05 4.98
C LEU A 101 6.03 -10.37 5.07
N GLU A 102 6.70 -10.46 3.92
CA GLU A 102 8.10 -10.95 3.82
C GLU A 102 9.11 -9.80 3.65
N GLY A 103 8.64 -8.60 3.30
CA GLY A 103 9.47 -7.44 3.02
C GLY A 103 9.72 -6.58 4.26
N SER A 104 10.96 -6.14 4.47
CA SER A 104 11.31 -5.13 5.49
C SER A 104 11.03 -3.70 5.04
N LYS A 105 10.39 -3.50 3.88
CA LYS A 105 10.13 -2.20 3.26
C LYS A 105 8.67 -2.08 2.82
N ALA A 106 8.18 -0.85 2.79
CA ALA A 106 6.85 -0.55 2.28
C ALA A 106 6.75 -0.89 0.79
N VAL A 107 5.69 -1.57 0.40
CA VAL A 107 5.35 -1.89 -1.00
C VAL A 107 4.68 -0.68 -1.65
N HIS A 108 3.83 0.01 -0.89
CA HIS A 108 3.10 1.18 -1.34
C HIS A 108 3.06 2.24 -0.23
N GLN A 109 2.95 3.52 -0.62
CA GLN A 109 2.74 4.61 0.33
C GLN A 109 1.92 5.73 -0.30
N PHE A 110 1.09 6.38 0.50
CA PHE A 110 0.30 7.53 0.07
C PHE A 110 0.13 8.53 1.23
N LYS A 111 -0.01 9.81 0.89
CA LYS A 111 -0.26 10.89 1.85
C LYS A 111 -1.76 11.00 2.13
N VAL A 112 -2.11 11.15 3.41
CA VAL A 112 -3.50 11.22 3.89
C VAL A 112 -4.08 12.64 3.77
N SER A 113 -3.26 13.65 3.46
CA SER A 113 -3.71 15.04 3.28
C SER A 113 -2.91 15.74 2.17
N ASP A 114 -3.62 16.33 1.20
CA ASP A 114 -3.04 17.12 0.10
C ASP A 114 -3.06 18.65 0.36
N ASP A 115 -3.70 19.09 1.45
CA ASP A 115 -4.00 20.51 1.75
C ASP A 115 -2.79 21.43 2.02
N ALA A 116 -1.54 20.99 1.80
CA ALA A 116 -0.47 21.97 1.63
C ALA A 116 0.64 21.44 0.73
N ARG A 117 0.66 21.95 -0.50
CA ARG A 117 1.89 21.98 -1.31
C ARG A 117 2.95 22.96 -0.78
N ASP A 118 2.69 23.69 0.31
CA ASP A 118 3.57 24.81 0.75
C ASP A 118 3.90 24.90 2.26
N SER A 119 3.81 23.82 3.06
CA SER A 119 4.08 23.95 4.51
C SER A 119 4.84 22.77 5.15
N ASP A 120 5.93 22.31 4.53
CA ASP A 120 6.82 21.27 5.10
C ASP A 120 7.64 21.74 6.33
N GLY A 121 7.28 22.86 6.95
CA GLY A 121 7.98 23.44 8.12
C GLY A 121 7.10 23.94 9.27
N ASP A 122 5.76 23.87 9.18
CA ASP A 122 4.88 24.34 10.26
C ASP A 122 4.51 23.20 11.24
N PRO A 123 4.93 23.24 12.52
CA PRO A 123 4.60 22.22 13.51
C PRO A 123 3.09 22.12 13.79
N ALA A 124 2.30 23.19 13.60
CA ALA A 124 0.85 23.14 13.75
C ALA A 124 0.19 22.33 12.62
N ALA A 125 0.69 22.48 11.39
CA ALA A 125 0.25 21.68 10.25
C ALA A 125 0.65 20.21 10.39
N ALA A 126 1.83 19.92 10.95
CA ALA A 126 2.25 18.55 11.25
C ALA A 126 1.36 17.86 12.30
N ALA A 127 0.97 18.58 13.35
CA ALA A 127 0.03 18.08 14.36
C ALA A 127 -1.36 17.79 13.77
N ALA A 128 -1.83 18.62 12.83
CA ALA A 128 -3.10 18.43 12.14
C ALA A 128 -3.12 17.19 11.21
N ARG A 129 -1.95 16.79 10.68
CA ARG A 129 -1.77 15.62 9.80
C ARG A 129 -1.59 14.30 10.55
N LYS A 130 -1.57 14.34 11.88
CA LYS A 130 -1.39 13.15 12.71
C LYS A 130 -2.50 12.13 12.42
N ILE A 131 -2.11 10.90 12.08
CA ILE A 131 -3.03 9.78 11.90
C ILE A 131 -3.45 9.27 13.28
N VAL A 132 -4.75 9.10 13.50
CA VAL A 132 -5.33 8.69 14.79
C VAL A 132 -5.91 7.28 14.71
N PHE A 133 -6.43 6.89 13.55
CA PHE A 133 -7.13 5.62 13.38
C PHE A 133 -6.95 5.08 11.95
N ILE A 134 -6.82 3.77 11.81
CA ILE A 134 -6.84 3.07 10.51
C ILE A 134 -7.73 1.84 10.67
N ALA A 135 -8.61 1.62 9.70
CA ALA A 135 -9.31 0.37 9.53
C ALA A 135 -9.30 -0.06 8.07
N TRP A 136 -9.28 -1.38 7.86
CA TRP A 136 -9.35 -1.98 6.54
C TRP A 136 -10.43 -3.06 6.56
N ARG A 137 -11.39 -2.98 5.64
CA ARG A 137 -12.50 -3.92 5.53
C ARG A 137 -12.62 -4.44 4.11
N LYS A 138 -13.28 -5.59 3.97
CA LYS A 138 -13.61 -6.23 2.71
C LYS A 138 -15.08 -5.98 2.42
N ASN A 139 -15.41 -5.65 1.18
CA ASN A 139 -16.76 -5.56 0.66
C ASN A 139 -16.86 -6.47 -0.57
N ILE A 140 -17.89 -7.30 -0.62
CA ILE A 140 -18.21 -8.19 -1.73
C ILE A 140 -19.28 -7.53 -2.57
N THR A 141 -19.01 -7.42 -3.85
CA THR A 141 -19.82 -6.65 -4.77
C THR A 141 -20.55 -7.48 -5.82
N GLY A 142 -20.12 -8.72 -6.08
CA GLY A 142 -20.78 -9.62 -7.03
C GLY A 142 -22.11 -10.17 -6.54
N GLU A 143 -23.18 -10.00 -7.33
CA GLU A 143 -24.51 -10.56 -7.02
C GLU A 143 -24.51 -12.10 -6.90
N GLY A 144 -23.69 -12.78 -7.71
CA GLY A 144 -23.58 -14.24 -7.74
C GLY A 144 -22.96 -14.82 -6.46
N GLN A 145 -21.86 -14.24 -5.98
CA GLN A 145 -21.26 -14.65 -4.69
C GLN A 145 -22.08 -14.19 -3.49
N ARG A 146 -22.70 -12.99 -3.53
CA ARG A 146 -23.66 -12.55 -2.51
C ARG A 146 -24.76 -13.61 -2.32
N ARG A 147 -25.28 -14.21 -3.40
CA ARG A 147 -26.29 -15.28 -3.33
C ARG A 147 -25.72 -16.65 -2.88
N LYS A 148 -24.53 -17.04 -3.36
CA LYS A 148 -23.91 -18.34 -3.03
C LYS A 148 -23.52 -18.44 -1.54
N ARG A 149 -22.86 -17.42 -0.99
CA ARG A 149 -22.51 -17.37 0.45
C ARG A 149 -23.73 -17.15 1.36
N GLN A 150 -24.77 -16.47 0.88
CA GLN A 150 -26.06 -16.38 1.60
C GLN A 150 -26.81 -17.72 1.69
N ALA A 151 -26.51 -18.69 0.81
CA ALA A 151 -27.05 -20.04 0.89
C ALA A 151 -26.28 -20.91 1.90
N ASP A 152 -24.95 -20.79 1.96
CA ASP A 152 -24.10 -21.56 2.88
C ASP A 152 -24.33 -21.23 4.37
N GLY A 153 -24.98 -20.10 4.69
CA GLY A 153 -25.37 -19.71 6.05
C GLY A 153 -26.60 -20.43 6.63
N LYS A 154 -27.23 -21.34 5.88
CA LYS A 154 -28.27 -22.25 6.39
C LYS A 154 -27.98 -23.65 5.87
N GLY A 155 -27.73 -24.60 6.78
CA GLY A 155 -27.59 -26.03 6.48
C GLY A 155 -28.87 -26.63 5.92
N GLN A 156 -29.23 -26.28 4.69
CA GLN A 156 -30.19 -26.99 3.88
C GLN A 156 -29.68 -26.93 2.43
N ALA A 157 -28.73 -27.83 2.16
CA ALA A 157 -28.37 -28.20 0.80
C ALA A 157 -29.62 -28.79 0.15
N ASP A 158 -30.33 -27.97 -0.61
CA ASP A 158 -31.37 -28.45 -1.51
C ASP A 158 -30.64 -29.09 -2.70
N GLU A 159 -30.41 -30.40 -2.57
CA GLU A 159 -29.83 -31.26 -3.60
C GLU A 159 -30.73 -31.27 -4.84
N ARG A 160 -30.60 -30.25 -5.71
CA ARG A 160 -30.83 -30.46 -7.14
C ARG A 160 -29.52 -30.86 -7.78
N ARG A 161 -29.17 -32.13 -7.56
CA ARG A 161 -28.31 -32.91 -8.43
C ARG A 161 -28.84 -32.82 -9.86
N ILE A 162 -28.26 -31.95 -10.67
CA ILE A 162 -28.18 -32.20 -12.11
C ILE A 162 -26.92 -33.04 -12.29
N LEU A 163 -27.15 -34.36 -12.26
CA LEU A 163 -26.23 -35.36 -12.80
C LEU A 163 -25.95 -35.01 -14.26
N LEU A 164 -24.76 -34.49 -14.56
CA LEU A 164 -24.07 -34.79 -15.82
C LEU A 164 -22.55 -34.62 -15.57
N ASP A 165 -21.89 -35.75 -15.41
CA ASP A 165 -20.44 -35.89 -15.36
C ASP A 165 -19.90 -35.66 -16.78
N ALA A 166 -19.52 -34.41 -17.07
CA ALA A 166 -18.71 -34.00 -18.21
C ALA A 166 -17.68 -32.97 -17.70
N LYS A 167 -16.76 -33.48 -16.88
CA LYS A 167 -15.72 -32.71 -16.19
C LYS A 167 -14.94 -31.80 -17.16
N LYS A 168 -15.03 -30.50 -16.87
CA LYS A 168 -14.18 -29.35 -17.31
C LYS A 168 -14.63 -28.45 -18.45
N THR A 169 -15.78 -28.66 -19.11
CA THR A 169 -16.21 -27.72 -20.19
C THR A 169 -17.51 -26.97 -19.93
N SER A 170 -18.29 -27.32 -18.89
CA SER A 170 -19.56 -26.63 -18.58
C SER A 170 -19.43 -25.44 -17.63
N ASP A 171 -18.34 -25.33 -16.86
CA ASP A 171 -18.08 -24.15 -16.00
C ASP A 171 -17.59 -22.93 -16.81
N VAL A 172 -17.12 -23.16 -18.04
CA VAL A 172 -16.69 -22.11 -18.99
C VAL A 172 -17.89 -21.39 -19.64
N ALA A 173 -19.11 -21.91 -19.47
CA ALA A 173 -20.33 -21.26 -19.96
C ALA A 173 -20.92 -20.25 -18.95
N VAL A 174 -20.19 -19.94 -17.88
CA VAL A 174 -20.64 -19.05 -16.80
C VAL A 174 -20.09 -17.64 -17.04
N ASP A 175 -20.91 -16.80 -17.69
CA ASP A 175 -20.71 -15.36 -17.90
C ASP A 175 -19.54 -14.93 -18.82
N LEU A 176 -19.67 -15.24 -20.12
CA LEU A 176 -18.72 -14.85 -21.16
C LEU A 176 -18.34 -13.34 -21.15
N PRO A 177 -19.28 -12.38 -20.96
CA PRO A 177 -18.92 -10.97 -20.80
C PRO A 177 -17.92 -10.72 -19.68
N ARG A 178 -18.09 -11.36 -18.52
CA ARG A 178 -17.17 -11.24 -17.38
C ARG A 178 -15.78 -11.79 -17.70
N GLU A 179 -15.71 -12.99 -18.28
CA GLU A 179 -14.44 -13.60 -18.69
C GLU A 179 -13.70 -12.73 -19.72
N LEU A 180 -14.44 -12.08 -20.63
CA LEU A 180 -13.86 -11.14 -21.61
C LEU A 180 -13.35 -9.84 -20.96
N VAL A 181 -14.02 -9.34 -19.91
CA VAL A 181 -13.57 -8.14 -19.18
C VAL A 181 -12.25 -8.40 -18.45
N PHE A 182 -12.09 -9.59 -17.86
CA PHE A 182 -10.88 -9.96 -17.11
C PHE A 182 -9.82 -10.71 -17.93
N LEU A 183 -10.01 -10.86 -19.25
CA LEU A 183 -9.04 -11.49 -20.13
C LEU A 183 -7.75 -10.66 -20.20
N ASP A 184 -6.81 -10.84 -19.27
CA ASP A 184 -5.68 -9.92 -19.12
C ASP A 184 -4.47 -10.29 -20.01
N VAL A 185 -4.20 -9.46 -21.03
CA VAL A 185 -3.02 -9.61 -21.91
C VAL A 185 -1.71 -9.39 -21.13
N ASP A 186 -1.77 -8.68 -19.99
CA ASP A 186 -0.60 -8.42 -19.15
C ASP A 186 0.09 -9.71 -18.67
N THR A 187 -0.66 -10.80 -18.52
CA THR A 187 -0.13 -12.13 -18.14
C THR A 187 0.71 -12.78 -19.23
N ALA A 188 0.50 -12.40 -20.50
CA ALA A 188 1.25 -12.91 -21.65
C ALA A 188 2.49 -12.05 -21.97
N LEU A 189 2.59 -10.85 -21.40
CA LEU A 189 3.72 -9.95 -21.63
C LEU A 189 4.96 -10.38 -20.82
N PRO A 190 6.18 -10.27 -21.38
CA PRO A 190 7.42 -10.51 -20.64
C PRO A 190 7.49 -9.66 -19.36
N LYS A 191 7.93 -10.25 -18.25
CA LYS A 191 8.02 -9.53 -16.97
C LYS A 191 9.06 -8.40 -17.05
N LEU A 192 8.79 -7.28 -16.37
CA LEU A 192 9.71 -6.14 -16.32
C LEU A 192 11.01 -6.51 -15.61
N SER A 193 12.12 -5.92 -16.08
CA SER A 193 13.45 -6.17 -15.54
C SER A 193 13.67 -5.37 -14.23
N PRO A 194 14.35 -5.96 -13.24
CA PRO A 194 14.74 -5.21 -12.04
C PRO A 194 15.73 -4.09 -12.39
N LEU A 195 15.54 -2.93 -11.77
CA LEU A 195 16.43 -1.79 -11.93
C LEU A 195 17.67 -1.92 -11.03
N PRO A 196 18.83 -1.37 -11.43
CA PRO A 196 20.01 -1.32 -10.58
C PRO A 196 19.72 -0.63 -9.25
N ALA A 197 20.32 -1.07 -8.16
CA ALA A 197 20.14 -0.41 -6.86
C ALA A 197 20.91 0.93 -6.84
N GLY A 198 20.23 2.06 -7.07
CA GLY A 198 20.80 3.41 -6.93
C GLY A 198 19.92 4.53 -7.50
N GLY A 199 19.56 5.54 -6.70
CA GLY A 199 18.69 6.65 -7.18
C GLY A 199 18.04 7.43 -6.03
N SER A 200 17.35 8.54 -6.35
CA SER A 200 16.83 9.49 -5.34
C SER A 200 15.74 8.91 -4.40
N ALA A 201 16.13 8.86 -3.12
CA ALA A 201 15.42 8.93 -1.84
C ALA A 201 14.13 8.14 -1.52
N ASN A 202 13.16 7.90 -2.41
CA ASN A 202 11.87 7.28 -1.99
C ASN A 202 11.54 5.92 -2.64
N ASP A 203 11.85 5.72 -3.93
CA ASP A 203 11.53 4.46 -4.65
C ASP A 203 12.77 3.60 -4.98
N MET A 204 13.94 4.01 -4.46
CA MET A 204 15.30 3.48 -4.77
C MET A 204 15.46 1.95 -4.67
N PHE A 205 14.55 1.25 -3.99
CA PHE A 205 14.61 -0.20 -3.81
C PHE A 205 13.29 -0.93 -4.12
N LEU A 206 12.25 -0.23 -4.56
CA LEU A 206 10.96 -0.87 -4.90
C LEU A 206 11.11 -1.72 -6.16
N PHE A 207 11.88 -1.23 -7.12
CA PHE A 207 12.02 -1.84 -8.45
C PHE A 207 13.32 -2.65 -8.60
N SER A 208 14.09 -2.82 -7.51
CA SER A 208 15.41 -3.46 -7.58
C SER A 208 15.38 -4.98 -7.46
N SER A 209 14.23 -5.59 -7.16
CA SER A 209 14.09 -7.03 -7.00
C SER A 209 12.89 -7.58 -7.76
N MET A 210 13.01 -8.81 -8.25
CA MET A 210 11.95 -9.47 -8.99
C MET A 210 10.70 -9.71 -8.13
N ALA A 211 10.88 -10.14 -6.87
CA ALA A 211 9.76 -10.38 -5.95
C ALA A 211 8.98 -9.09 -5.64
N SER A 212 9.68 -7.96 -5.50
CA SER A 212 9.03 -6.65 -5.31
C SER A 212 8.25 -6.23 -6.57
N LEU A 213 8.82 -6.42 -7.76
CA LEU A 213 8.14 -6.13 -9.03
C LEU A 213 6.88 -6.98 -9.21
N GLU A 214 6.92 -8.27 -8.90
CA GLU A 214 5.75 -9.16 -8.98
C GLU A 214 4.64 -8.76 -8.00
N THR A 215 5.01 -8.22 -6.84
CA THR A 215 4.05 -7.70 -5.86
C THR A 215 3.41 -6.40 -6.36
N VAL A 216 4.19 -5.51 -6.96
CA VAL A 216 3.74 -4.19 -7.45
C VAL A 216 2.90 -4.29 -8.74
N PHE A 217 3.24 -5.23 -9.63
CA PHE A 217 2.57 -5.44 -10.92
C PHE A 217 1.72 -6.72 -10.93
N ARG A 218 1.00 -6.99 -9.85
CA ARG A 218 0.11 -8.15 -9.76
C ARG A 218 -1.11 -7.95 -10.68
N PRO A 219 -1.39 -8.88 -11.62
CA PRO A 219 -2.59 -8.81 -12.46
C PRO A 219 -3.87 -8.96 -11.64
N CYS A 220 -4.92 -8.24 -12.02
CA CYS A 220 -6.25 -8.40 -11.44
C CYS A 220 -6.85 -9.73 -11.90
N GLN A 221 -7.13 -10.63 -10.97
CA GLN A 221 -7.81 -11.89 -11.27
C GLN A 221 -9.33 -11.67 -11.22
N ALA A 222 -10.08 -12.43 -12.03
CA ALA A 222 -11.55 -12.39 -12.05
C ALA A 222 -12.18 -12.81 -10.71
N GLU A 223 -11.46 -13.63 -9.93
CA GLU A 223 -11.84 -14.07 -8.58
C GLU A 223 -11.70 -12.93 -7.55
N ASP A 224 -10.62 -12.14 -7.65
CA ASP A 224 -10.32 -11.02 -6.76
C ASP A 224 -11.18 -9.78 -7.09
N ALA A 225 -11.78 -9.72 -8.27
CA ALA A 225 -12.48 -8.54 -8.77
C ALA A 225 -13.80 -8.21 -8.06
N GLU A 226 -14.42 -9.19 -7.39
CA GLU A 226 -15.61 -8.98 -6.57
C GLU A 226 -15.27 -8.55 -5.14
N ASP A 227 -14.00 -8.64 -4.77
CA ASP A 227 -13.49 -8.37 -3.44
C ASP A 227 -12.85 -6.97 -3.40
N VAL A 228 -13.66 -5.96 -3.06
CA VAL A 228 -13.16 -4.59 -2.92
C VAL A 228 -12.74 -4.36 -1.47
N HIS A 229 -11.48 -4.03 -1.25
CA HIS A 229 -11.00 -3.71 0.09
C HIS A 229 -11.02 -2.21 0.34
N VAL A 230 -11.77 -1.75 1.34
CA VAL A 230 -11.89 -0.35 1.68
C VAL A 230 -11.04 -0.05 2.91
N MET A 231 -10.07 0.86 2.76
CA MET A 231 -9.31 1.39 3.88
C MET A 231 -9.80 2.79 4.25
N VAL A 232 -10.02 2.99 5.54
CA VAL A 232 -10.48 4.24 6.14
C VAL A 232 -9.43 4.71 7.14
N VAL A 233 -8.95 5.94 6.97
CA VAL A 233 -7.92 6.55 7.81
C VAL A 233 -8.46 7.84 8.43
N GLY A 234 -8.43 7.93 9.75
CA GLY A 234 -8.83 9.11 10.51
C GLY A 234 -7.63 9.97 10.88
N THR A 235 -7.72 11.27 10.66
CA THR A 235 -6.69 12.26 11.05
C THR A 235 -7.14 13.09 12.25
N ALA A 236 -6.17 13.68 12.96
CA ALA A 236 -6.42 14.48 14.15
C ALA A 236 -7.23 15.75 13.87
N ASN A 237 -7.21 16.26 12.64
CA ASN A 237 -8.04 17.39 12.20
C ASN A 237 -9.48 16.99 11.77
N GLY A 238 -9.90 15.76 12.03
CA GLY A 238 -11.24 15.25 11.68
C GLY A 238 -11.42 14.86 10.21
N GLY A 239 -10.32 14.76 9.45
CA GLY A 239 -10.33 14.19 8.11
C GLY A 239 -10.52 12.68 8.13
N ILE A 240 -11.33 12.19 7.20
CA ILE A 240 -11.57 10.77 6.92
C ILE A 240 -11.09 10.52 5.50
N HIS A 241 -9.94 9.88 5.39
CA HIS A 241 -9.34 9.51 4.11
C HIS A 241 -9.79 8.11 3.69
N LEU A 242 -10.18 7.99 2.42
CA LEU A 242 -10.65 6.75 1.83
C LEU A 242 -9.72 6.32 0.70
N SER A 243 -9.39 5.04 0.70
CA SER A 243 -8.68 4.39 -0.39
C SER A 243 -9.22 2.98 -0.63
N LEU A 244 -9.27 2.58 -1.90
CA LEU A 244 -9.68 1.25 -2.34
C LEU A 244 -8.47 0.39 -2.67
N ASN A 245 -8.61 -0.89 -2.34
CA ASN A 245 -7.57 -1.91 -2.44
C ASN A 245 -6.27 -1.40 -1.82
N ASP A 246 -5.17 -1.41 -2.55
CA ASP A 246 -3.85 -1.13 -1.99
C ASP A 246 -3.38 0.31 -2.23
N SER A 247 -3.98 1.05 -3.15
CA SER A 247 -3.38 2.32 -3.61
C SER A 247 -4.31 3.29 -4.32
N PHE A 248 -5.54 2.88 -4.64
CA PHE A 248 -6.48 3.77 -5.30
C PHE A 248 -7.05 4.75 -4.27
N VAL A 249 -6.53 5.97 -4.23
CA VAL A 249 -6.95 7.01 -3.28
C VAL A 249 -8.19 7.71 -3.80
N ILE A 250 -9.30 7.62 -3.07
CA ILE A 250 -10.51 8.45 -3.30
C ILE A 250 -10.28 9.85 -2.72
N GLY A 251 -9.55 9.93 -1.61
CA GLY A 251 -9.13 11.18 -0.97
C GLY A 251 -9.77 11.41 0.38
N THR A 252 -9.60 12.64 0.89
CA THR A 252 -9.96 13.00 2.26
C THR A 252 -11.26 13.81 2.30
N LEU A 253 -12.19 13.32 3.10
CA LEU A 253 -13.51 13.89 3.37
C LEU A 253 -13.56 14.40 4.81
N ARG A 254 -14.45 15.35 5.08
CA ARG A 254 -14.78 15.74 6.46
C ARG A 254 -16.26 15.51 6.66
N TYR A 255 -16.64 15.03 7.84
CA TYR A 255 -18.05 14.94 8.19
C TYR A 255 -18.63 16.37 8.26
N PRO A 256 -19.71 16.67 7.50
CA PRO A 256 -20.26 18.01 7.46
C PRO A 256 -20.89 18.40 8.80
N ASN A 257 -20.39 19.51 9.37
CA ASN A 257 -20.93 20.31 10.49
C ASN A 257 -21.77 19.58 11.55
N HIS A 258 -21.12 19.27 12.68
CA HIS A 258 -21.77 19.01 13.97
C HIS A 258 -21.45 20.15 14.95
N GLY A 259 -21.76 21.41 14.58
CA GLY A 259 -21.30 22.61 15.30
C GLY A 259 -19.84 22.98 14.97
N ASP A 260 -19.19 23.79 15.83
CA ASP A 260 -17.78 24.20 15.72
C ASP A 260 -16.78 23.12 16.21
N GLU A 261 -17.27 21.95 16.64
CA GLU A 261 -16.43 20.89 17.21
C GLU A 261 -15.83 19.97 16.14
N ILE A 262 -14.53 19.68 16.26
CA ILE A 262 -13.82 18.72 15.42
C ILE A 262 -14.08 17.30 15.92
N LEU A 263 -14.64 16.46 15.05
CA LEU A 263 -14.92 15.05 15.31
C LEU A 263 -13.79 14.17 14.78
N GLN A 264 -13.16 13.38 15.65
CA GLN A 264 -12.10 12.43 15.30
C GLN A 264 -12.64 11.00 15.20
N LEU A 265 -12.20 10.27 14.18
CA LEU A 265 -12.56 8.86 14.01
C LEU A 265 -11.89 7.99 15.07
N CYS A 266 -12.69 7.23 15.82
CA CYS A 266 -12.22 6.34 16.88
C CYS A 266 -12.72 4.89 16.74
N GLY A 267 -13.57 4.59 15.76
CA GLY A 267 -14.04 3.24 15.48
C GLY A 267 -14.64 3.08 14.07
N HIS A 268 -14.53 1.88 13.50
CA HIS A 268 -15.06 1.54 12.18
C HIS A 268 -15.48 0.08 12.11
N SER A 269 -16.67 -0.15 11.57
CA SER A 269 -17.15 -1.49 11.25
C SER A 269 -18.03 -1.46 10.00
N SER A 270 -17.96 -2.51 9.20
CA SER A 270 -18.83 -2.72 8.04
C SER A 270 -19.09 -4.20 7.84
N ARG A 271 -20.13 -4.51 7.07
CA ARG A 271 -20.39 -5.86 6.56
C ARG A 271 -19.82 -6.02 5.17
N GLU A 272 -19.45 -7.23 4.82
CA GLU A 272 -18.94 -7.54 3.49
C GLU A 272 -20.04 -7.33 2.44
N GLU A 273 -21.30 -7.58 2.78
CA GLU A 273 -22.42 -7.56 1.83
C GLU A 273 -23.05 -6.18 1.62
N THR A 274 -22.64 -5.15 2.38
CA THR A 274 -23.26 -3.82 2.36
C THR A 274 -22.28 -2.76 1.91
N SER A 275 -22.75 -1.77 1.14
CA SER A 275 -22.00 -0.56 0.78
C SER A 275 -21.91 0.48 1.91
N THR A 276 -22.62 0.27 3.02
CA THR A 276 -22.64 1.18 4.16
C THR A 276 -21.59 0.79 5.20
N HIS A 277 -20.69 1.73 5.52
CA HIS A 277 -19.71 1.63 6.59
C HIS A 277 -20.17 2.43 7.81
N MET A 278 -20.04 1.87 9.00
CA MET A 278 -20.38 2.58 10.25
C MET A 278 -19.12 3.19 10.86
N LEU A 279 -19.16 4.50 11.07
CA LEU A 279 -18.10 5.29 11.68
C LEU A 279 -18.50 5.67 13.10
N LEU A 280 -17.56 5.58 14.03
CA LEU A 280 -17.71 6.10 15.39
C LEU A 280 -16.77 7.30 15.55
N LEU A 281 -17.36 8.46 15.80
CA LEU A 281 -16.65 9.72 15.91
C LEU A 281 -16.70 10.25 17.35
N GLN A 282 -15.60 10.83 17.81
CA GLN A 282 -15.46 11.43 19.14
C GLN A 282 -15.07 12.91 19.04
N PRO A 283 -15.72 13.82 19.80
CA PRO A 283 -15.31 15.22 19.87
C PRO A 283 -13.90 15.38 20.45
N GLN A 284 -13.07 16.21 19.81
CA GLN A 284 -11.71 16.47 20.26
C GLN A 284 -11.65 17.31 21.56
N THR A 285 -12.55 18.29 21.71
CA THR A 285 -12.58 19.26 22.81
C THR A 285 -13.66 18.99 23.85
N GLY A 286 -14.40 17.88 23.75
CA GLY A 286 -15.51 17.55 24.65
C GLY A 286 -15.08 16.79 25.91
N ASP A 287 -16.01 16.65 26.86
CA ASP A 287 -15.83 15.95 28.15
C ASP A 287 -15.56 14.42 28.02
N GLY A 288 -15.53 13.89 26.79
CA GLY A 288 -15.36 12.46 26.50
C GLY A 288 -16.57 11.60 26.89
N THR A 289 -17.74 12.22 27.08
CA THR A 289 -18.98 11.56 27.51
C THR A 289 -19.86 11.09 26.35
N LYS A 290 -19.59 11.59 25.14
CA LYS A 290 -20.40 11.38 23.94
C LYS A 290 -19.57 10.78 22.82
N LEU A 291 -20.15 9.81 22.13
CA LEU A 291 -19.68 9.30 20.85
C LEU A 291 -20.81 9.48 19.82
N TYR A 292 -20.44 9.63 18.55
CA TYR A 292 -21.39 9.80 17.46
C TYR A 292 -21.26 8.67 16.47
N LEU A 293 -22.33 7.90 16.30
CA LEU A 293 -22.44 6.87 15.27
C LEU A 293 -22.92 7.51 13.96
N VAL A 294 -22.11 7.41 12.91
CA VAL A 294 -22.38 7.99 11.60
C VAL A 294 -22.31 6.90 10.52
N PRO A 295 -23.40 6.61 9.79
CA PRO A 295 -23.32 5.76 8.60
C PRO A 295 -22.68 6.52 7.44
N MET A 296 -21.75 5.88 6.72
CA MET A 296 -21.11 6.38 5.51
C MET A 296 -21.44 5.42 4.38
N CYS A 297 -22.23 5.88 3.42
CA CYS A 297 -22.62 5.09 2.25
C CYS A 297 -21.64 5.31 1.11
N LEU A 298 -21.12 4.21 0.54
CA LEU A 298 -20.25 4.21 -0.63
C LEU A 298 -21.06 3.74 -1.84
N GLY A 299 -21.84 4.66 -2.44
CA GLY A 299 -22.84 4.31 -3.47
C GLY A 299 -22.24 3.61 -4.69
N PHE A 300 -21.00 3.97 -5.05
CA PHE A 300 -20.25 3.38 -6.15
C PHE A 300 -20.00 1.86 -6.01
N LEU A 301 -20.04 1.30 -4.79
CA LEU A 301 -19.88 -0.14 -4.58
C LEU A 301 -21.06 -0.97 -5.09
N ASP A 302 -22.26 -0.39 -5.17
CA ASP A 302 -23.47 -1.10 -5.58
C ASP A 302 -23.84 -0.86 -7.06
N HIS A 303 -23.32 0.20 -7.70
CA HIS A 303 -23.76 0.62 -9.04
C HIS A 303 -22.97 -0.04 -10.17
N SER A 304 -21.65 -0.22 -10.06
CA SER A 304 -20.88 -0.99 -11.06
C SER A 304 -19.54 -1.54 -10.54
N PRO A 305 -19.55 -2.66 -9.81
CA PRO A 305 -18.36 -3.07 -9.07
C PRO A 305 -17.28 -3.79 -9.89
N VAL A 306 -17.67 -4.48 -10.96
CA VAL A 306 -16.75 -5.20 -11.86
C VAL A 306 -15.81 -4.22 -12.55
N ASN A 307 -16.35 -3.06 -12.94
CA ASN A 307 -15.58 -1.99 -13.53
C ASN A 307 -14.78 -1.21 -12.49
N LEU A 308 -15.27 -1.08 -11.25
CA LEU A 308 -14.53 -0.41 -10.18
C LEU A 308 -13.22 -1.13 -9.82
N SER A 309 -13.24 -2.46 -9.64
CA SER A 309 -12.03 -3.21 -9.31
C SER A 309 -11.03 -3.21 -10.46
N LEU A 310 -11.51 -3.34 -11.70
CA LEU A 310 -10.69 -3.20 -12.90
C LEU A 310 -10.10 -1.78 -13.02
N LEU A 311 -10.92 -0.74 -12.83
CA LEU A 311 -10.50 0.66 -12.87
C LEU A 311 -9.44 0.95 -11.81
N ALA A 312 -9.68 0.56 -10.56
CA ALA A 312 -8.73 0.71 -9.47
C ALA A 312 -7.41 -0.04 -9.74
N SER A 313 -7.48 -1.27 -10.27
CA SER A 313 -6.28 -2.05 -10.61
C SER A 313 -5.48 -1.43 -11.75
N LYS A 314 -6.15 -1.00 -12.84
CA LYS A 314 -5.47 -0.45 -14.02
C LYS A 314 -4.94 0.96 -13.77
N THR A 315 -5.64 1.81 -13.03
CA THR A 315 -5.12 3.12 -12.58
C THR A 315 -3.91 2.98 -11.66
N THR A 316 -3.98 2.07 -10.67
CA THR A 316 -2.84 1.72 -9.79
C THR A 316 -1.64 1.23 -10.60
N SER A 317 -1.87 0.31 -11.54
CA SER A 317 -0.82 -0.24 -12.38
C SER A 317 -0.16 0.85 -13.22
N LEU A 318 -0.95 1.78 -13.77
CA LEU A 318 -0.44 2.93 -14.51
C LEU A 318 0.41 3.85 -13.62
N GLN A 319 -0.04 4.17 -12.40
CA GLN A 319 0.75 4.93 -11.44
C GLN A 319 2.09 4.26 -11.12
N ASN A 320 2.08 2.94 -10.92
CA ASN A 320 3.30 2.16 -10.66
C ASN A 320 4.25 2.15 -11.87
N LEU A 321 3.72 2.04 -13.09
CA LEU A 321 4.52 2.14 -14.32
C LEU A 321 5.12 3.53 -14.50
N LEU A 322 4.39 4.60 -14.20
CA LEU A 322 4.92 5.97 -14.25
C LEU A 322 6.07 6.16 -13.25
N ARG A 323 5.96 5.59 -12.05
CA ARG A 323 7.06 5.58 -11.07
C ARG A 323 8.27 4.78 -11.57
N TYR A 324 8.03 3.59 -12.13
CA TYR A 324 9.08 2.77 -12.74
C TYR A 324 9.78 3.50 -13.89
N LEU A 325 9.05 4.13 -14.81
CA LEU A 325 9.59 4.91 -15.93
C LEU A 325 10.47 6.08 -15.43
N LYS A 326 10.06 6.78 -14.37
CA LYS A 326 10.86 7.86 -13.76
C LYS A 326 12.16 7.33 -13.15
N ALA A 327 12.10 6.19 -12.46
CA ALA A 327 13.29 5.53 -11.94
C ALA A 327 14.23 5.11 -13.07
N THR A 328 13.71 4.47 -14.12
CA THR A 328 14.48 4.07 -15.31
C THR A 328 15.13 5.28 -15.99
N LEU A 329 14.43 6.40 -16.16
CA LEU A 329 14.99 7.62 -16.72
C LEU A 329 16.14 8.19 -15.88
N SER A 330 16.02 8.14 -14.54
CA SER A 330 17.12 8.56 -13.64
C SER A 330 18.37 7.69 -13.86
N HIS A 331 18.20 6.38 -14.03
CA HIS A 331 19.31 5.48 -14.35
C HIS A 331 19.88 5.73 -15.74
N MET A 332 19.03 5.91 -16.76
CA MET A 332 19.45 6.23 -18.13
C MET A 332 20.29 7.51 -18.17
N THR A 333 19.88 8.53 -17.42
CA THR A 333 20.61 9.81 -17.32
C THR A 333 21.95 9.63 -16.61
N SER A 334 22.01 8.82 -15.54
CA SER A 334 23.25 8.51 -14.83
C SER A 334 24.24 7.73 -15.70
N GLU A 335 23.77 6.69 -16.41
CA GLU A 335 24.61 5.91 -17.33
C GLU A 335 25.12 6.80 -18.47
N TRP A 336 24.25 7.64 -19.04
CA TRP A 336 24.63 8.64 -20.04
C TRP A 336 25.73 9.58 -19.55
N GLN A 337 25.56 10.21 -18.38
CA GLN A 337 26.56 11.11 -17.80
C GLN A 337 27.90 10.40 -17.58
N SER A 338 27.88 9.13 -17.14
CA SER A 338 29.09 8.33 -16.95
C SER A 338 29.91 8.15 -18.24
N THR A 339 29.25 8.09 -19.41
CA THR A 339 29.93 8.00 -20.71
C THR A 339 30.62 9.31 -21.12
N ARG A 340 30.27 10.44 -20.50
CA ARG A 340 30.74 11.78 -20.89
C ARG A 340 31.68 12.41 -19.90
N ASP A 341 31.45 12.24 -18.61
CA ASP A 341 32.20 12.95 -17.57
C ASP A 341 33.70 12.65 -17.62
N LEU A 342 34.07 11.39 -17.85
CA LEU A 342 35.47 10.99 -17.94
C LEU A 342 36.12 11.46 -19.26
N PRO A 343 35.54 11.20 -20.45
CA PRO A 343 36.07 11.73 -21.71
C PRO A 343 36.19 13.26 -21.74
N LYS A 344 35.20 13.99 -21.23
CA LYS A 344 35.24 15.46 -21.16
C LYS A 344 36.44 15.97 -20.37
N ARG A 345 36.79 15.31 -19.26
CA ARG A 345 37.98 15.65 -18.47
C ARG A 345 39.28 15.38 -19.22
N PHE A 346 39.35 14.28 -19.98
CA PHE A 346 40.53 13.99 -20.82
C PHE A 346 40.69 14.99 -21.96
N MET A 347 39.59 15.45 -22.57
CA MET A 347 39.62 16.40 -23.69
C MET A 347 39.92 17.83 -23.24
N ALA A 348 39.37 18.27 -22.10
CA ALA A 348 39.57 19.64 -21.59
C ALA A 348 41.05 19.99 -21.39
N GLY A 349 41.87 19.03 -20.94
CA GLY A 349 43.31 19.25 -20.79
C GLY A 349 44.02 19.57 -22.10
N VAL A 350 43.63 18.92 -23.21
CA VAL A 350 44.24 19.12 -24.54
C VAL A 350 43.72 20.37 -25.22
N GLU A 351 42.42 20.67 -25.04
CA GLU A 351 41.82 21.87 -25.60
C GLU A 351 42.54 23.14 -25.12
N ASP A 352 42.91 23.20 -23.84
CA ASP A 352 43.68 24.31 -23.29
C ASP A 352 45.06 24.48 -23.94
N ASP A 353 45.74 23.38 -24.27
CA ASP A 353 47.07 23.42 -24.89
C ASP A 353 47.00 23.66 -26.40
N LEU A 354 45.98 23.15 -27.08
CA LEU A 354 45.70 23.45 -28.49
C LEU A 354 45.33 24.92 -28.69
N ASN A 355 44.62 25.53 -27.74
CA ASN A 355 44.27 26.96 -27.78
C ASN A 355 45.47 27.89 -27.63
N LYS A 356 46.61 27.41 -27.10
CA LYS A 356 47.84 28.20 -26.95
C LYS A 356 48.70 28.23 -28.23
N LEU A 357 48.33 27.46 -29.26
CA LEU A 357 49.08 27.43 -30.53
C LEU A 357 48.92 28.75 -31.32
N PRO A 358 49.98 29.22 -31.99
CA PRO A 358 49.99 30.53 -32.65
C PRO A 358 49.07 30.67 -33.88
N ASN A 359 48.45 29.58 -34.36
CA ASN A 359 47.73 29.52 -35.64
C ASN A 359 46.20 29.32 -35.51
N GLY A 360 45.61 29.77 -34.40
CA GLY A 360 44.16 29.83 -34.20
C GLY A 360 43.62 28.73 -33.28
N ASN A 361 42.52 29.04 -32.57
CA ASN A 361 41.83 28.16 -31.62
C ASN A 361 41.36 26.86 -32.32
N MET A 362 42.18 25.81 -32.26
CA MET A 362 41.87 24.51 -32.86
C MET A 362 41.23 23.60 -31.82
N THR A 363 40.09 23.00 -32.15
CA THR A 363 39.39 22.07 -31.25
C THR A 363 40.00 20.68 -31.29
N VAL A 364 39.80 19.88 -30.23
CA VAL A 364 40.24 18.46 -30.21
C VAL A 364 39.63 17.67 -31.38
N VAL A 365 38.38 17.97 -31.75
CA VAL A 365 37.72 17.38 -32.93
C VAL A 365 38.53 17.65 -34.20
N GLN A 366 38.92 18.91 -34.44
CA GLN A 366 39.68 19.28 -35.63
C GLN A 366 41.07 18.65 -35.64
N ALA A 367 41.75 18.62 -34.50
CA ALA A 367 43.09 18.07 -34.37
C ALA A 367 43.12 16.54 -34.62
N LEU A 368 42.15 15.81 -34.07
CA LEU A 368 42.03 14.36 -34.29
C LEU A 368 41.55 14.03 -35.71
N TYR A 369 40.66 14.84 -36.28
CA TYR A 369 40.24 14.69 -37.67
C TYR A 369 41.41 14.88 -38.64
N HIS A 370 42.24 15.92 -38.42
CA HIS A 370 43.47 16.15 -39.19
C HIS A 370 44.43 14.97 -39.07
N THR A 371 44.59 14.43 -37.85
CA THR A 371 45.45 13.26 -37.59
C THR A 371 44.98 12.05 -38.38
N ALA A 372 43.68 11.72 -38.30
CA ALA A 372 43.12 10.59 -39.03
C ALA A 372 43.18 10.75 -40.55
N ALA A 373 43.07 11.98 -41.07
CA ALA A 373 43.07 12.25 -42.51
C ALA A 373 44.48 12.36 -43.12
N THR A 374 45.46 12.85 -42.36
CA THR A 374 46.80 13.19 -42.90
C THR A 374 47.94 12.37 -42.31
N GLY A 375 47.70 11.65 -41.21
CA GLY A 375 48.74 10.95 -40.44
C GLY A 375 49.65 11.88 -39.62
N HIS A 376 49.46 13.20 -39.71
CA HIS A 376 50.25 14.17 -38.96
C HIS A 376 49.61 14.47 -37.59
N VAL A 377 50.39 14.27 -36.52
CA VAL A 377 49.98 14.55 -35.13
C VAL A 377 50.61 15.86 -34.67
N PHE A 378 49.81 16.80 -34.17
CA PHE A 378 50.33 18.02 -33.54
C PHE A 378 51.00 17.70 -32.19
N GLU A 379 52.07 18.43 -31.84
CA GLU A 379 52.85 18.15 -30.61
C GLU A 379 52.00 18.09 -29.33
N PRO A 380 51.03 19.01 -29.08
CA PRO A 380 50.17 18.91 -27.88
C PRO A 380 49.30 17.65 -27.86
N VAL A 381 48.85 17.18 -29.03
CA VAL A 381 48.08 15.92 -29.13
C VAL A 381 48.98 14.73 -28.90
N LYS A 382 50.22 14.77 -29.37
CA LYS A 382 51.21 13.71 -29.16
C LYS A 382 51.60 13.57 -27.69
N GLU A 383 51.89 14.67 -27.00
CA GLU A 383 52.14 14.69 -25.55
C GLU A 383 50.92 14.15 -24.80
N TRP A 384 49.71 14.57 -25.17
CA TRP A 384 48.49 14.04 -24.57
C TRP A 384 48.30 12.53 -24.77
N LEU A 385 48.48 12.02 -25.99
CA LEU A 385 48.34 10.60 -26.31
C LEU A 385 49.30 9.73 -25.49
N LEU A 386 50.52 10.20 -25.26
CA LEU A 386 51.57 9.44 -24.56
C LEU A 386 51.54 9.61 -23.04
N GLU A 387 51.41 10.84 -22.55
CA GLU A 387 51.59 11.15 -21.13
C GLU A 387 50.28 11.16 -20.34
N THR A 388 49.20 11.67 -20.93
CA THR A 388 47.91 11.84 -20.23
C THR A 388 46.99 10.65 -20.46
N LEU A 389 46.81 10.25 -21.72
CA LEU A 389 45.95 9.14 -22.09
C LEU A 389 46.71 7.82 -21.86
N GLY A 390 47.74 7.54 -22.67
CA GLY A 390 48.49 6.29 -22.64
C GLY A 390 47.61 5.02 -22.67
N ASP A 391 48.21 3.85 -22.42
CA ASP A 391 47.45 2.58 -22.42
C ASP A 391 46.45 2.49 -21.24
N ARG A 392 46.79 3.09 -20.09
CA ARG A 392 45.92 3.04 -18.89
C ARG A 392 44.72 3.97 -18.99
N GLY A 393 44.89 5.18 -19.51
CA GLY A 393 43.80 6.15 -19.69
C GLY A 393 42.88 5.73 -20.83
N HIS A 394 43.43 5.22 -21.94
CA HIS A 394 42.66 4.62 -23.04
C HIS A 394 41.74 3.51 -22.53
N LYS A 395 42.26 2.49 -21.82
CA LYS A 395 41.45 1.40 -21.26
C LYS A 395 40.35 1.88 -20.31
N ARG A 396 40.58 2.96 -19.55
CA ARG A 396 39.58 3.54 -18.66
C ARG A 396 38.48 4.28 -19.43
N TRP A 397 38.86 5.04 -20.45
CA TRP A 397 37.92 5.69 -21.36
C TRP A 397 37.05 4.64 -22.06
N GLU A 398 37.69 3.65 -22.69
CA GLU A 398 37.02 2.55 -23.39
C GLU A 398 36.01 1.86 -22.48
N LYS A 399 36.45 1.45 -21.28
CA LYS A 399 35.57 0.79 -20.31
C LYS A 399 34.40 1.68 -19.90
N ALA A 400 34.62 2.97 -19.65
CA ALA A 400 33.55 3.89 -19.24
C ALA A 400 32.48 4.06 -20.32
N VAL A 401 32.90 4.28 -21.58
CA VAL A 401 31.98 4.51 -22.70
C VAL A 401 31.25 3.22 -23.08
N ILE A 402 31.96 2.09 -23.24
CA ILE A 402 31.32 0.81 -23.59
C ILE A 402 30.35 0.36 -22.50
N SER A 403 30.76 0.43 -21.22
CA SER A 403 29.91 0.03 -20.11
C SER A 403 28.66 0.90 -20.02
N GLY A 404 28.80 2.22 -20.10
CA GLY A 404 27.67 3.15 -19.98
C GLY A 404 26.71 3.08 -21.16
N LEU A 405 27.21 2.99 -22.41
CA LEU A 405 26.35 2.85 -23.59
C LEU A 405 25.66 1.47 -23.64
N THR A 406 26.34 0.40 -23.21
CA THR A 406 25.72 -0.93 -23.09
C THR A 406 24.64 -0.92 -22.01
N GLY A 407 24.91 -0.33 -20.85
CA GLY A 407 23.93 -0.15 -19.78
C GLY A 407 22.72 0.68 -20.22
N LEU A 408 22.96 1.78 -20.95
CA LEU A 408 21.90 2.61 -21.51
C LEU A 408 21.04 1.83 -22.53
N ARG A 409 21.66 1.06 -23.43
CA ARG A 409 20.94 0.17 -24.35
C ARG A 409 20.05 -0.80 -23.57
N ASP A 410 20.60 -1.46 -22.56
CA ASP A 410 19.92 -2.48 -21.76
C ASP A 410 18.73 -1.90 -20.96
N LEU A 411 18.88 -0.69 -20.42
CA LEU A 411 17.79 0.05 -19.78
C LEU A 411 16.68 0.43 -20.77
N VAL A 412 17.03 0.91 -21.97
CA VAL A 412 16.03 1.36 -22.96
C VAL A 412 15.21 0.19 -23.49
N HIS A 413 15.87 -0.87 -24.00
CA HIS A 413 15.16 -1.99 -24.62
C HIS A 413 14.59 -3.00 -23.61
N GLY A 414 15.26 -3.18 -22.46
CA GLY A 414 14.87 -4.19 -21.46
C GLY A 414 13.94 -3.67 -20.35
N SER A 415 13.85 -2.34 -20.17
CA SER A 415 13.05 -1.73 -19.10
C SER A 415 12.12 -0.63 -19.60
N PHE A 416 12.64 0.37 -20.34
CA PHE A 416 11.88 1.57 -20.70
C PHE A 416 10.79 1.30 -21.75
N ILE A 417 11.14 0.70 -22.89
CA ILE A 417 10.17 0.38 -23.96
C ILE A 417 9.09 -0.60 -23.48
N PRO A 418 9.41 -1.74 -22.82
CA PRO A 418 8.39 -2.65 -22.31
C PRO A 418 7.42 -2.00 -21.29
N ALA A 419 7.90 -1.03 -20.51
CA ALA A 419 7.04 -0.28 -19.60
C ALA A 419 6.09 0.67 -20.35
N LEU A 420 6.52 1.29 -21.45
CA LEU A 420 5.66 2.11 -22.32
C LEU A 420 4.61 1.27 -23.06
N GLU A 421 4.97 0.08 -23.54
CA GLU A 421 4.04 -0.87 -24.15
C GLU A 421 2.92 -1.25 -23.17
N ARG A 422 3.28 -1.57 -21.92
CA ARG A 422 2.31 -1.83 -20.84
C ARG A 422 1.43 -0.61 -20.53
N CYS A 423 1.97 0.61 -20.58
CA CYS A 423 1.16 1.82 -20.46
C CYS A 423 0.12 1.89 -21.59
N GLY A 424 0.51 1.58 -22.83
CA GLY A 424 -0.40 1.52 -23.97
C GLY A 424 -1.53 0.51 -23.79
N VAL A 425 -1.22 -0.70 -23.30
CA VAL A 425 -2.23 -1.73 -23.00
C VAL A 425 -3.22 -1.25 -21.93
N ILE A 426 -2.73 -0.65 -20.85
CA ILE A 426 -3.58 -0.11 -19.79
C ILE A 426 -4.46 1.05 -20.30
N LEU A 427 -3.89 1.99 -21.05
CA LEU A 427 -4.64 3.11 -21.64
C LEU A 427 -5.72 2.62 -22.61
N SER A 428 -5.46 1.55 -23.37
CA SER A 428 -6.47 0.94 -24.25
C SER A 428 -7.67 0.39 -23.47
N ARG A 429 -7.43 -0.15 -22.27
CA ARG A 429 -8.49 -0.61 -21.36
C ARG A 429 -9.26 0.56 -20.75
N LEU A 430 -8.55 1.58 -20.27
CA LEU A 430 -9.19 2.79 -19.74
C LEU A 430 -10.04 3.48 -20.81
N LEU A 431 -9.60 3.48 -22.07
CA LEU A 431 -10.38 3.97 -23.20
C LEU A 431 -11.66 3.14 -23.41
N GLY A 432 -11.57 1.81 -23.29
CA GLY A 432 -12.73 0.93 -23.34
C GLY A 432 -13.75 1.25 -22.23
N ILE A 433 -13.27 1.52 -21.02
CA ILE A 433 -14.10 1.96 -19.88
C ILE A 433 -14.74 3.32 -20.18
N ALA A 434 -13.97 4.31 -20.64
CA ALA A 434 -14.50 5.64 -21.00
C ALA A 434 -15.63 5.55 -22.03
N ARG A 435 -15.46 4.73 -23.08
CA ARG A 435 -16.48 4.52 -24.11
C ARG A 435 -17.74 3.85 -23.56
N PHE A 436 -17.57 2.88 -22.67
CA PHE A 436 -18.69 2.16 -22.07
C PHE A 436 -19.59 3.09 -21.22
N TYR A 437 -18.99 4.02 -20.47
CA TYR A 437 -19.73 4.92 -19.56
C TYR A 437 -20.16 6.26 -20.15
N SER A 438 -19.75 6.57 -21.38
CA SER A 438 -19.94 7.87 -22.05
C SER A 438 -21.38 8.38 -22.16
N SER A 439 -22.41 7.59 -21.80
CA SER A 439 -23.83 7.97 -21.91
C SER A 439 -24.62 8.03 -20.60
N GLU A 440 -24.15 7.46 -19.47
CA GLU A 440 -25.00 7.32 -18.26
C GLU A 440 -24.34 7.70 -16.92
N GLU A 441 -23.01 7.63 -16.77
CA GLU A 441 -22.34 7.88 -15.48
C GLU A 441 -21.08 8.76 -15.62
N ASP A 442 -20.90 9.70 -14.68
CA ASP A 442 -19.68 10.51 -14.58
C ASP A 442 -18.59 9.71 -13.84
N ILE A 443 -17.79 8.96 -14.61
CA ILE A 443 -16.63 8.20 -14.11
C ILE A 443 -15.41 9.11 -13.78
N GLY A 444 -15.51 10.41 -14.04
CA GLY A 444 -14.45 11.39 -13.75
C GLY A 444 -13.37 11.54 -14.82
N PHE A 445 -13.51 10.89 -15.99
CA PHE A 445 -12.60 11.06 -17.13
C PHE A 445 -13.29 10.80 -18.47
N ASP A 446 -12.71 11.31 -19.55
CA ASP A 446 -13.28 11.22 -20.91
C ASP A 446 -12.35 10.51 -21.91
N GLU A 447 -12.90 10.18 -23.09
CA GLU A 447 -12.15 9.56 -24.19
C GLU A 447 -11.00 10.46 -24.69
N ASP A 448 -11.22 11.78 -24.74
CA ASP A 448 -10.23 12.74 -25.24
C ASP A 448 -8.97 12.80 -24.34
N GLN A 449 -9.15 12.70 -23.03
CA GLN A 449 -8.09 12.67 -22.04
C GLN A 449 -7.24 11.40 -22.22
N ILE A 450 -7.86 10.23 -22.39
CA ILE A 450 -7.14 8.98 -22.60
C ILE A 450 -6.44 8.95 -23.97
N ASN A 451 -7.06 9.49 -25.02
CA ASN A 451 -6.42 9.62 -26.34
C ASN A 451 -5.19 10.54 -26.26
N LYS A 452 -5.27 11.68 -25.55
CA LYS A 452 -4.10 12.54 -25.31
C LYS A 452 -2.99 11.83 -24.55
N LEU A 453 -3.31 11.00 -23.55
CA LEU A 453 -2.30 10.18 -22.85
C LEU A 453 -1.64 9.19 -23.81
N THR A 454 -2.44 8.56 -24.67
CA THR A 454 -1.97 7.60 -25.67
C THR A 454 -1.01 8.27 -26.66
N ASP A 455 -1.33 9.48 -27.14
CA ASP A 455 -0.45 10.26 -28.02
C ASP A 455 0.91 10.55 -27.37
N ILE A 456 0.93 10.90 -26.07
CA ILE A 456 2.18 11.16 -25.34
C ILE A 456 3.00 9.87 -25.19
N VAL A 457 2.35 8.72 -24.95
CA VAL A 457 3.04 7.41 -24.89
C VAL A 457 3.66 7.06 -26.25
N VAL A 458 2.96 7.31 -27.36
CA VAL A 458 3.49 7.12 -28.73
C VAL A 458 4.69 8.03 -28.99
N CYS A 459 4.64 9.28 -28.54
CA CYS A 459 5.78 10.21 -28.60
C CYS A 459 6.98 9.67 -27.84
N LEU A 460 6.78 9.25 -26.58
CA LEU A 460 7.83 8.66 -25.74
C LEU A 460 8.44 7.41 -26.38
N MET A 461 7.60 6.54 -26.97
CA MET A 461 8.06 5.32 -27.61
C MET A 461 8.90 5.62 -28.85
N THR A 462 8.50 6.61 -29.65
CA THR A 462 9.25 7.09 -30.82
C THR A 462 10.62 7.64 -30.40
N VAL A 463 10.67 8.48 -29.36
CA VAL A 463 11.93 9.01 -28.82
C VAL A 463 12.80 7.89 -28.25
N ALA A 464 12.20 6.92 -27.53
CA ALA A 464 12.93 5.78 -26.98
C ALA A 464 13.59 4.93 -28.07
N HIS A 465 12.90 4.66 -29.18
CA HIS A 465 13.48 3.97 -30.32
C HIS A 465 14.60 4.78 -31.00
N LYS A 466 14.43 6.10 -31.15
CA LYS A 466 15.49 6.97 -31.69
C LYS A 466 16.74 6.93 -30.81
N VAL A 467 16.57 7.03 -29.48
CA VAL A 467 17.65 6.88 -28.51
C VAL A 467 18.32 5.51 -28.64
N LEU A 468 17.55 4.42 -28.72
CA LEU A 468 18.10 3.07 -28.89
C LEU A 468 18.95 2.95 -30.15
N THR A 469 18.44 3.42 -31.29
CA THR A 469 19.19 3.42 -32.56
C THR A 469 20.47 4.25 -32.44
N THR A 470 20.39 5.46 -31.89
CA THR A 470 21.57 6.32 -31.71
C THR A 470 22.61 5.71 -30.76
N VAL A 471 22.19 5.04 -29.68
CA VAL A 471 23.11 4.33 -28.77
C VAL A 471 23.82 3.18 -29.49
N MET A 472 23.09 2.41 -30.30
CA MET A 472 23.67 1.31 -31.07
C MET A 472 24.65 1.82 -32.13
N ASP A 473 24.28 2.87 -32.86
CA ASP A 473 25.15 3.51 -33.84
C ASP A 473 26.41 4.05 -33.16
N GLU A 474 26.26 4.75 -32.03
CA GLU A 474 27.40 5.30 -31.30
C GLU A 474 28.34 4.21 -30.76
N LEU A 475 27.81 3.08 -30.28
CA LEU A 475 28.61 1.94 -29.84
C LEU A 475 29.50 1.39 -30.97
N GLU A 476 28.96 1.23 -32.17
CA GLU A 476 29.72 0.75 -33.32
C GLU A 476 30.81 1.75 -33.75
N HIS A 477 30.46 3.03 -33.81
CA HIS A 477 31.39 4.09 -34.18
C HIS A 477 32.50 4.28 -33.13
N PHE A 478 32.15 4.25 -31.85
CA PHE A 478 33.11 4.33 -30.75
C PHE A 478 34.06 3.14 -30.73
N SER A 479 33.59 1.92 -31.02
CA SER A 479 34.44 0.73 -31.09
C SER A 479 35.54 0.90 -32.14
N ALA A 480 35.17 1.36 -33.35
CA ALA A 480 36.15 1.67 -34.40
C ALA A 480 37.13 2.78 -33.98
N PHE A 481 36.63 3.86 -33.39
CA PHE A 481 37.45 4.94 -32.86
C PHE A 481 38.41 4.49 -31.75
N SER A 482 37.96 3.65 -30.82
CA SER A 482 38.77 3.13 -29.71
C SER A 482 39.94 2.30 -30.22
N ILE A 483 39.71 1.45 -31.23
CA ILE A 483 40.76 0.65 -31.88
C ILE A 483 41.76 1.57 -32.58
N TRP A 484 41.28 2.57 -33.33
CA TRP A 484 42.14 3.56 -33.99
C TRP A 484 42.98 4.36 -33.00
N LEU A 485 42.36 4.89 -31.94
CA LEU A 485 43.05 5.68 -30.93
C LEU A 485 44.15 4.87 -30.24
N ARG A 486 43.92 3.57 -30.00
CA ARG A 486 44.93 2.66 -29.47
C ARG A 486 46.11 2.48 -30.44
N LEU A 487 45.84 2.29 -31.73
CA LEU A 487 46.90 2.20 -32.74
C LEU A 487 47.74 3.47 -32.78
N GLU A 488 47.12 4.65 -32.66
CA GLU A 488 47.86 5.91 -32.65
C GLU A 488 48.74 6.06 -31.39
N ILE A 489 48.26 5.64 -30.22
CA ILE A 489 49.10 5.59 -29.00
C ILE A 489 50.31 4.67 -29.22
N ASP A 490 50.09 3.48 -29.80
CA ASP A 490 51.15 2.49 -30.05
C ASP A 490 52.17 3.00 -31.09
N LYS A 491 51.71 3.68 -32.15
CA LYS A 491 52.56 4.28 -33.19
C LYS A 491 53.42 5.42 -32.63
N GLN A 492 52.84 6.34 -31.87
CA GLN A 492 53.57 7.48 -31.32
C GLN A 492 54.53 7.07 -30.19
N GLY A 493 54.25 5.96 -29.51
CA GLY A 493 55.09 5.42 -28.44
C GLY A 493 56.25 4.53 -28.94
N SER A 494 56.20 4.08 -30.19
CA SER A 494 57.21 3.18 -30.78
C SER A 494 58.21 3.96 -31.65
N SER A 495 59.51 3.73 -31.45
CA SER A 495 60.56 4.38 -32.25
C SER A 495 60.71 3.82 -33.67
N SER A 496 60.04 2.71 -34.00
CA SER A 496 60.04 2.07 -35.33
C SER A 496 58.65 1.53 -35.66
N VAL A 497 58.19 1.70 -36.91
CA VAL A 497 56.94 1.12 -37.40
C VAL A 497 57.10 -0.39 -37.55
N THR A 498 56.44 -1.15 -36.68
CA THR A 498 56.41 -2.63 -36.74
C THR A 498 55.48 -3.10 -37.86
N GLU A 499 55.80 -4.19 -38.53
CA GLU A 499 54.97 -4.81 -39.59
C GLU A 499 53.53 -5.07 -39.09
N GLU A 500 53.38 -5.50 -37.83
CA GLU A 500 52.07 -5.69 -37.16
C GLU A 500 51.22 -4.41 -37.04
N LEU A 501 51.83 -3.22 -36.92
CA LEU A 501 51.11 -1.95 -36.86
C LEU A 501 50.62 -1.54 -38.25
N SER A 502 51.40 -1.84 -39.30
CA SER A 502 51.05 -1.57 -40.69
C SER A 502 49.87 -2.44 -41.17
N GLU A 503 49.80 -3.70 -40.75
CA GLU A 503 48.68 -4.59 -41.09
C GLU A 503 47.37 -4.17 -40.41
N LYS A 504 47.43 -3.75 -39.15
CA LYS A 504 46.27 -3.22 -38.41
C LYS A 504 45.78 -1.89 -38.96
N GLU A 505 46.69 -1.06 -39.46
CA GLU A 505 46.36 0.19 -40.15
C GLU A 505 45.65 -0.06 -41.49
N ALA A 506 46.10 -1.05 -42.27
CA ALA A 506 45.49 -1.39 -43.56
C ALA A 506 44.05 -1.95 -43.45
N THR A 507 43.66 -2.44 -42.27
CA THR A 507 42.33 -3.00 -41.99
C THR A 507 41.39 -2.03 -41.25
N MET A 508 41.83 -0.79 -41.02
CA MET A 508 41.09 0.20 -40.25
C MET A 508 39.89 0.79 -41.00
N ASP A 509 38.75 0.92 -40.32
CA ASP A 509 37.56 1.59 -40.83
C ASP A 509 37.60 3.11 -40.55
N TYR A 510 38.44 3.81 -41.31
CA TYR A 510 38.55 5.27 -41.24
C TYR A 510 37.23 6.03 -41.42
N PRO A 511 36.29 5.62 -42.30
CA PRO A 511 34.97 6.25 -42.39
C PRO A 511 34.21 6.28 -41.06
N ARG A 512 34.17 5.17 -40.31
CA ARG A 512 33.52 5.13 -38.99
C ARG A 512 34.25 5.98 -37.95
N VAL A 513 35.60 5.96 -37.97
CA VAL A 513 36.44 6.77 -37.08
C VAL A 513 36.18 8.26 -37.28
N LEU A 514 36.20 8.73 -38.53
CA LEU A 514 35.96 10.14 -38.87
C LEU A 514 34.52 10.55 -38.52
N SER A 515 33.54 9.67 -38.78
CA SER A 515 32.15 9.90 -38.39
C SER A 515 31.99 10.05 -36.87
N TYR A 516 32.68 9.23 -36.07
CA TYR A 516 32.70 9.35 -34.61
C TYR A 516 33.28 10.71 -34.15
N ILE A 517 34.46 11.07 -34.67
CA ILE A 517 35.15 12.31 -34.32
C ILE A 517 34.27 13.53 -34.62
N GLN A 518 33.60 13.54 -35.77
CA GLN A 518 32.76 14.67 -36.21
C GLN A 518 31.44 14.77 -35.45
N HIS A 519 30.74 13.65 -35.23
CA HIS A 519 29.33 13.67 -34.80
C HIS A 519 29.08 13.23 -33.36
N TYR A 520 30.04 12.58 -32.68
CA TYR A 520 29.81 11.97 -31.36
C TYR A 520 30.82 12.41 -30.30
N LEU A 521 32.04 12.79 -30.68
CA LEU A 521 33.13 13.08 -29.76
C LEU A 521 32.85 14.30 -28.86
N ALA A 522 32.48 15.45 -29.44
CA ALA A 522 32.21 16.68 -28.69
C ALA A 522 30.76 16.79 -28.20
N ASN A 523 29.79 16.58 -29.10
CA ASN A 523 28.36 16.64 -28.81
C ASN A 523 27.70 15.43 -29.46
N SER A 524 27.19 14.49 -28.67
CA SER A 524 26.46 13.35 -29.23
C SER A 524 24.97 13.67 -29.40
N PRO A 525 24.31 13.12 -30.42
CA PRO A 525 22.89 13.35 -30.67
C PRO A 525 21.99 12.91 -29.50
N LEU A 526 22.46 12.04 -28.61
CA LEU A 526 21.77 11.64 -27.38
C LEU A 526 21.54 12.80 -26.40
N ALA A 527 22.39 13.84 -26.47
CA ALA A 527 22.24 15.07 -25.72
C ALA A 527 20.92 15.79 -26.02
N LEU A 528 20.27 15.54 -27.18
CA LEU A 528 18.95 16.09 -27.50
C LEU A 528 17.83 15.50 -26.62
N HIS A 529 17.98 14.25 -26.18
CA HIS A 529 16.90 13.51 -25.54
C HIS A 529 17.09 13.38 -24.02
N LEU A 530 18.35 13.36 -23.55
CA LEU A 530 18.72 13.02 -22.17
C LEU A 530 19.27 14.18 -21.33
N ASP A 531 19.77 15.27 -21.94
CA ASP A 531 20.28 16.40 -21.14
C ASP A 531 19.15 17.19 -20.44
N GLU A 532 19.51 17.82 -19.32
CA GLU A 532 18.61 18.67 -18.53
C GLU A 532 18.23 19.95 -19.28
N VAL A 533 16.97 20.37 -19.14
CA VAL A 533 16.41 21.56 -19.77
C VAL A 533 16.50 22.75 -18.81
N SER A 534 16.86 23.92 -19.32
CA SER A 534 16.83 25.16 -18.54
C SER A 534 15.39 25.50 -18.11
N LYS A 535 15.19 26.00 -16.90
CA LYS A 535 13.84 26.35 -16.39
C LYS A 535 13.12 27.40 -17.26
N GLY A 536 13.86 28.24 -17.98
CA GLY A 536 13.31 29.26 -18.88
C GLY A 536 12.76 28.69 -20.19
N ASP A 537 13.47 27.74 -20.81
CA ASP A 537 13.00 27.06 -22.02
C ASP A 537 11.78 26.18 -21.73
N TYR A 538 11.71 25.60 -20.53
CA TYR A 538 10.60 24.77 -20.07
C TYR A 538 9.25 25.52 -20.05
N ILE A 539 9.24 26.75 -19.53
CA ILE A 539 8.01 27.56 -19.41
C ILE A 539 7.54 28.03 -20.78
N ASN A 540 8.46 28.54 -21.61
CA ASN A 540 8.15 29.04 -22.94
C ASN A 540 7.60 27.95 -23.88
N ASP A 541 8.22 26.76 -23.89
CA ASP A 541 7.77 25.67 -24.76
C ASP A 541 6.47 25.01 -24.24
N GLN A 542 6.22 25.02 -22.92
CA GLN A 542 4.97 24.53 -22.33
C GLN A 542 3.76 25.38 -22.74
N GLU A 543 3.92 26.69 -22.87
CA GLU A 543 2.86 27.60 -23.36
C GLU A 543 2.56 27.41 -24.86
N MET A 544 3.53 26.92 -25.63
CA MET A 544 3.39 26.67 -27.07
C MET A 544 2.76 25.31 -27.42
N VAL A 545 2.65 24.37 -26.46
CA VAL A 545 1.87 23.14 -26.62
C VAL A 545 0.38 23.49 -26.52
N THR A 546 -0.15 24.04 -27.62
CA THR A 546 -1.55 24.47 -27.73
C THR A 546 -2.50 23.30 -27.48
N PRO A 547 -3.57 23.47 -26.67
CA PRO A 547 -4.59 22.43 -26.53
C PRO A 547 -5.33 22.24 -27.86
N GLY A 548 -5.10 21.09 -28.52
CA GLY A 548 -5.89 20.66 -29.69
C GLY A 548 -5.11 20.05 -30.86
N LEU A 549 -3.78 20.18 -30.91
CA LEU A 549 -2.96 19.52 -31.94
C LEU A 549 -2.42 18.17 -31.43
N SER A 550 -2.37 17.18 -32.33
CA SER A 550 -1.67 15.91 -32.08
C SER A 550 -0.21 16.19 -31.74
N ILE A 551 0.18 15.88 -30.51
CA ILE A 551 1.55 16.09 -30.01
C ILE A 551 2.53 15.24 -30.83
N THR A 552 2.09 14.09 -31.32
CA THR A 552 2.84 13.19 -32.20
C THR A 552 3.22 13.87 -33.51
N ASP A 553 2.28 14.55 -34.16
CA ASP A 553 2.54 15.27 -35.41
C ASP A 553 3.47 16.46 -35.17
N LEU A 554 3.33 17.13 -34.03
CA LEU A 554 4.23 18.20 -33.63
C LEU A 554 5.65 17.67 -33.41
N LEU A 555 5.81 16.60 -32.64
CA LEU A 555 7.11 15.97 -32.37
C LEU A 555 7.78 15.53 -33.67
N HIS A 556 7.04 14.87 -34.57
CA HIS A 556 7.59 14.43 -35.85
C HIS A 556 8.11 15.62 -36.67
N LYS A 557 7.35 16.72 -36.75
CA LYS A 557 7.80 17.96 -37.40
C LYS A 557 9.03 18.54 -36.73
N GLN A 558 9.07 18.61 -35.40
CA GLN A 558 10.23 19.16 -34.68
C GLN A 558 11.50 18.31 -34.87
N LEU A 559 11.37 16.98 -34.95
CA LEU A 559 12.49 16.09 -35.26
C LEU A 559 13.00 16.31 -36.70
N GLN A 560 12.11 16.50 -37.67
CA GLN A 560 12.50 16.83 -39.05
C GLN A 560 13.20 18.20 -39.14
N GLU A 561 12.69 19.21 -38.44
CA GLU A 561 13.30 20.54 -38.41
C GLU A 561 14.69 20.50 -37.74
N TYR A 562 14.88 19.69 -36.70
CA TYR A 562 16.20 19.42 -36.13
C TYR A 562 17.15 18.75 -37.12
N GLU A 563 16.71 17.69 -37.79
CA GLU A 563 17.50 17.00 -38.83
C GLU A 563 17.84 17.92 -40.01
N ALA A 564 16.99 18.91 -40.31
CA ALA A 564 17.20 19.94 -41.32
C ALA A 564 18.04 21.15 -40.84
N GLY A 565 18.46 21.18 -39.56
CA GLY A 565 19.26 22.27 -38.98
C GLY A 565 18.50 23.58 -38.77
N ARG A 566 17.17 23.54 -38.70
CA ARG A 566 16.28 24.69 -38.52
C ARG A 566 15.92 24.91 -37.04
N PRO A 567 15.44 26.10 -36.64
CA PRO A 567 15.01 26.31 -35.25
C PRO A 567 13.83 25.40 -34.92
N TYR A 568 13.96 24.64 -33.84
CA TYR A 568 12.99 23.66 -33.36
C TYR A 568 12.75 23.85 -31.85
N MET A 569 11.63 23.33 -31.35
CA MET A 569 11.31 23.29 -29.92
C MET A 569 12.25 22.31 -29.20
N LYS A 570 13.11 22.83 -28.33
CA LYS A 570 14.15 22.04 -27.67
C LYS A 570 13.61 21.13 -26.57
N VAL A 571 12.42 21.44 -26.05
CA VAL A 571 11.83 20.74 -24.90
C VAL A 571 11.04 19.51 -25.32
N LEU A 572 10.37 19.54 -26.47
CA LEU A 572 9.47 18.47 -26.90
C LEU A 572 10.16 17.11 -27.15
N PRO A 573 11.37 17.03 -27.76
CA PRO A 573 12.09 15.77 -27.95
C PRO A 573 12.66 15.16 -26.66
N ARG A 574 12.54 15.83 -25.51
CA ARG A 574 13.17 15.43 -24.25
C ARG A 574 12.33 14.38 -23.54
N ILE A 575 12.95 13.26 -23.17
CA ILE A 575 12.25 12.18 -22.45
C ILE A 575 11.73 12.68 -21.09
N GLY A 576 12.55 13.46 -20.37
CA GLY A 576 12.16 14.01 -19.06
C GLY A 576 10.94 14.93 -19.12
N PHE A 577 10.83 15.76 -20.17
CA PHE A 577 9.66 16.60 -20.38
C PHE A 577 8.42 15.75 -20.68
N LEU A 578 8.49 14.88 -21.68
CA LEU A 578 7.37 14.05 -22.10
C LEU A 578 6.87 13.15 -20.97
N LEU A 579 7.76 12.58 -20.16
CA LEU A 579 7.39 11.75 -19.02
C LEU A 579 6.75 12.56 -17.89
N ASN A 580 7.23 13.78 -17.62
CA ASN A 580 6.61 14.67 -16.64
C ASN A 580 5.24 15.16 -17.13
N TYR A 581 5.12 15.47 -18.42
CA TYR A 581 3.86 15.85 -19.04
C TYR A 581 2.83 14.71 -19.02
N LEU A 582 3.26 13.48 -19.37
CA LEU A 582 2.44 12.26 -19.23
C LEU A 582 1.98 12.09 -17.78
N THR A 583 2.89 12.22 -16.82
CA THR A 583 2.56 12.06 -15.39
C THR A 583 1.56 13.12 -14.93
N ALA A 584 1.74 14.37 -15.31
CA ALA A 584 0.84 15.46 -14.94
C ALA A 584 -0.57 15.25 -15.51
N LYS A 585 -0.68 14.84 -16.78
CA LYS A 585 -1.97 14.55 -17.42
C LYS A 585 -2.62 13.28 -16.85
N ALA A 586 -1.84 12.24 -16.55
CA ALA A 586 -2.34 11.04 -15.92
C ALA A 586 -2.85 11.31 -14.50
N ASN A 587 -2.15 12.14 -13.73
CA ASN A 587 -2.60 12.57 -12.41
C ASN A 587 -3.92 13.34 -12.49
N ALA A 588 -4.12 14.19 -13.50
CA ALA A 588 -5.41 14.87 -13.68
C ALA A 588 -6.57 13.87 -13.92
N VAL A 589 -6.32 12.77 -14.64
CA VAL A 589 -7.30 11.68 -14.80
C VAL A 589 -7.54 10.96 -13.47
N PHE A 590 -6.48 10.65 -12.71
CA PHE A 590 -6.62 10.00 -11.40
C PHE A 590 -7.40 10.88 -10.41
N ASP A 591 -7.12 12.18 -10.39
CA ASP A 591 -7.82 13.16 -9.55
C ASP A 591 -9.29 13.29 -9.98
N GLY A 592 -9.58 13.22 -11.28
CA GLY A 592 -10.93 13.21 -11.83
C GLY A 592 -11.74 11.99 -11.37
N ILE A 593 -11.18 10.78 -11.49
CA ILE A 593 -11.82 9.55 -11.00
C ILE A 593 -12.02 9.63 -9.49
N ALA A 594 -10.98 10.00 -8.74
CA ALA A 594 -11.06 10.14 -7.29
C ALA A 594 -12.15 11.14 -6.88
N TYR A 595 -12.27 12.26 -7.60
CA TYR A 595 -13.32 13.25 -7.37
C TYR A 595 -14.71 12.69 -7.63
N ALA A 596 -14.93 11.97 -8.73
CA ALA A 596 -16.21 11.33 -9.05
C ALA A 596 -16.62 10.32 -7.96
N GLU A 597 -15.71 9.42 -7.58
CA GLU A 597 -15.93 8.45 -6.49
C GLU A 597 -16.20 9.15 -5.14
N LYS A 598 -15.50 10.26 -4.90
CA LYS A 598 -15.69 11.08 -3.69
C LYS A 598 -17.09 11.72 -3.63
N GLN A 599 -17.68 12.12 -4.77
CA GLN A 599 -19.07 12.58 -4.82
C GLN A 599 -20.07 11.46 -4.52
N GLY A 600 -19.70 10.21 -4.81
CA GLY A 600 -20.48 9.01 -4.46
C GLY A 600 -20.51 8.69 -2.96
N VAL A 601 -19.70 9.37 -2.13
CA VAL A 601 -19.66 9.15 -0.68
C VAL A 601 -20.67 10.05 0.03
N LYS A 602 -21.65 9.44 0.69
CA LYS A 602 -22.71 10.15 1.42
C LYS A 602 -22.64 9.85 2.92
N PHE A 603 -22.61 10.88 3.76
CA PHE A 603 -22.63 10.75 5.21
C PHE A 603 -24.04 10.89 5.79
N GLY A 604 -24.41 9.97 6.66
CA GLY A 604 -25.61 9.91 7.48
C GLY A 604 -25.73 10.98 8.56
N GLN A 605 -26.91 11.07 9.14
CA GLN A 605 -27.11 11.84 10.37
C GLN A 605 -26.41 11.15 11.55
N ALA A 606 -25.65 11.93 12.33
CA ALA A 606 -25.00 11.46 13.54
C ALA A 606 -26.02 11.05 14.60
N THR A 607 -25.84 9.87 15.18
CA THR A 607 -26.62 9.36 16.31
C THR A 607 -25.76 9.41 17.57
N GLU A 608 -26.20 10.15 18.59
CA GLU A 608 -25.47 10.23 19.86
C GLU A 608 -25.53 8.88 20.59
N VAL A 609 -24.36 8.39 20.99
CA VAL A 609 -24.15 7.25 21.88
C VAL A 609 -23.55 7.80 23.17
N SER A 610 -24.39 7.98 24.19
CA SER A 610 -23.95 8.47 25.50
C SER A 610 -24.48 7.61 26.65
N VAL A 611 -23.63 7.46 27.66
CA VAL A 611 -23.89 6.68 28.88
C VAL A 611 -24.01 7.60 30.11
N GLY A 612 -23.90 8.93 29.91
CA GLY A 612 -23.90 9.93 30.97
C GLY A 612 -22.61 9.95 31.82
N LYS A 613 -21.60 9.16 31.46
CA LYS A 613 -20.27 9.11 32.08
C LYS A 613 -19.19 9.19 31.00
N ARG A 614 -17.96 9.57 31.39
CA ARG A 614 -16.80 9.59 30.48
C ARG A 614 -16.47 8.18 30.01
N ILE A 615 -16.34 8.02 28.70
CA ILE A 615 -16.12 6.74 28.02
C ILE A 615 -14.63 6.42 28.01
N TRP A 616 -14.26 5.23 28.49
CA TRP A 616 -12.88 4.76 28.53
C TRP A 616 -12.55 3.81 27.39
N LYS A 617 -13.42 2.84 27.12
CA LYS A 617 -13.27 1.87 26.04
C LYS A 617 -14.58 1.69 25.29
N HIS A 618 -14.46 1.45 23.99
CA HIS A 618 -15.59 1.19 23.11
C HIS A 618 -15.20 0.20 22.02
N ASP A 619 -16.18 -0.54 21.51
CA ASP A 619 -16.05 -1.33 20.29
C ASP A 619 -17.37 -1.29 19.51
N LEU A 620 -17.27 -1.47 18.19
CA LEU A 620 -18.37 -1.29 17.25
C LEU A 620 -18.55 -2.55 16.41
N TRP A 621 -19.78 -3.06 16.35
CA TRP A 621 -20.15 -4.20 15.53
C TRP A 621 -21.40 -3.94 14.71
N VAL A 622 -21.36 -4.30 13.43
CA VAL A 622 -22.54 -4.27 12.57
C VAL A 622 -23.08 -5.68 12.46
N GLY A 623 -24.28 -5.95 12.97
CA GLY A 623 -25.01 -7.23 12.90
C GLY A 623 -25.52 -7.58 11.49
N ARG A 624 -25.93 -8.84 11.27
CA ARG A 624 -26.56 -9.25 10.00
C ARG A 624 -27.90 -8.55 9.79
N THR A 625 -28.14 -8.14 8.56
CA THR A 625 -29.40 -7.56 8.09
C THR A 625 -30.45 -8.67 7.91
N GLY A 626 -31.65 -8.49 8.44
CA GLY A 626 -32.75 -9.43 8.22
C GLY A 626 -33.24 -9.39 6.76
N ARG A 627 -33.53 -10.56 6.15
CA ARG A 627 -33.99 -10.71 4.74
C ARG A 627 -35.16 -9.81 4.29
N LYS A 628 -35.93 -9.24 5.22
CA LYS A 628 -37.12 -8.41 4.94
C LYS A 628 -36.94 -6.93 5.26
N THR A 629 -35.84 -6.55 5.92
CA THR A 629 -35.64 -5.20 6.46
C THR A 629 -34.37 -4.61 5.87
N HIS A 630 -34.49 -3.48 5.15
CA HIS A 630 -33.36 -2.68 4.65
C HIS A 630 -32.71 -1.90 5.82
N SER A 631 -32.43 -2.58 6.93
CA SER A 631 -31.86 -1.98 8.13
C SER A 631 -30.80 -2.91 8.72
N ALA A 632 -29.63 -2.36 9.01
CA ALA A 632 -28.59 -3.02 9.78
C ALA A 632 -28.75 -2.70 11.26
N ARG A 633 -28.56 -3.70 12.12
CA ARG A 633 -28.44 -3.51 13.56
C ARG A 633 -27.00 -3.22 13.90
N VAL A 634 -26.72 -2.07 14.47
CA VAL A 634 -25.38 -1.66 14.89
C VAL A 634 -25.31 -1.74 16.41
N PHE A 635 -24.30 -2.40 16.94
CA PHE A 635 -24.06 -2.56 18.36
C PHE A 635 -22.79 -1.82 18.74
N THR A 636 -22.89 -0.91 19.70
CA THR A 636 -21.76 -0.17 20.27
C THR A 636 -21.63 -0.56 21.73
N ALA A 637 -20.57 -1.28 22.06
CA ALA A 637 -20.24 -1.62 23.45
C ALA A 637 -19.37 -0.51 24.04
N VAL A 638 -19.65 -0.09 25.27
CA VAL A 638 -19.04 1.07 25.93
C VAL A 638 -18.79 0.76 27.40
N VAL A 639 -17.62 1.16 27.91
CA VAL A 639 -17.27 1.08 29.34
C VAL A 639 -16.89 2.46 29.84
N ALA A 640 -17.41 2.82 31.01
CA ALA A 640 -17.15 4.11 31.64
C ALA A 640 -15.81 4.13 32.40
N GLU A 641 -15.10 5.25 32.39
CA GLU A 641 -13.79 5.40 33.04
C GLU A 641 -13.86 5.25 34.57
N ASN A 642 -14.91 5.82 35.17
CA ASN A 642 -15.12 5.83 36.62
C ASN A 642 -15.76 4.54 37.15
N ASP A 643 -16.25 3.67 36.27
CA ASP A 643 -17.07 2.51 36.65
C ASP A 643 -16.79 1.33 35.71
N LYS A 644 -15.67 0.64 35.97
CA LYS A 644 -15.17 -0.46 35.14
C LYS A 644 -15.82 -1.81 35.44
N SER A 645 -16.79 -1.88 36.35
CA SER A 645 -17.58 -3.10 36.57
C SER A 645 -18.82 -3.17 35.69
N LYS A 646 -19.13 -2.10 34.94
CA LYS A 646 -20.34 -2.01 34.09
C LYS A 646 -20.00 -1.88 32.62
N ILE A 647 -20.76 -2.58 31.79
CA ILE A 647 -20.67 -2.57 30.33
C ILE A 647 -22.00 -2.12 29.78
N TYR A 648 -21.99 -1.20 28.83
CA TYR A 648 -23.18 -0.67 28.20
C TYR A 648 -23.19 -1.05 26.74
N ILE A 649 -24.28 -1.66 26.26
CA ILE A 649 -24.43 -2.05 24.86
C ILE A 649 -25.57 -1.24 24.28
N VAL A 650 -25.24 -0.37 23.32
CA VAL A 650 -26.18 0.46 22.58
C VAL A 650 -26.43 -0.16 21.22
N ARG A 651 -27.68 -0.51 20.95
CA ARG A 651 -28.18 -1.08 19.71
C ARG A 651 -28.94 -0.03 18.91
N SER A 652 -28.40 0.33 17.75
CA SER A 652 -28.98 1.28 16.81
C SER A 652 -29.45 0.58 15.55
N ASP A 653 -30.71 0.74 15.18
CA ASP A 653 -31.27 0.21 13.93
C ASP A 653 -31.12 1.28 12.84
N VAL A 654 -30.20 1.06 11.89
CA VAL A 654 -29.83 2.04 10.84
C VAL A 654 -30.33 1.56 9.47
N HIS A 655 -30.98 2.43 8.70
CA HIS A 655 -31.40 2.10 7.34
C HIS A 655 -30.21 2.00 6.38
N LEU A 656 -30.24 0.99 5.52
CA LEU A 656 -29.25 0.76 4.46
C LEU A 656 -29.83 1.24 3.13
N GLY A 657 -29.10 2.08 2.41
CA GLY A 657 -29.48 2.58 1.09
C GLY A 657 -29.37 4.10 0.95
N ASP A 658 -29.83 4.60 -0.19
CA ASP A 658 -29.57 5.95 -0.71
C ASP A 658 -30.32 7.08 0.05
N ALA A 659 -31.21 6.73 0.97
CA ALA A 659 -31.87 7.66 1.87
C ALA A 659 -31.11 7.74 3.20
N VAL A 660 -30.25 8.76 3.28
CA VAL A 660 -29.35 9.15 4.37
C VAL A 660 -30.13 9.53 5.65
N GLY A 661 -30.71 8.53 6.32
CA GLY A 661 -31.34 8.68 7.64
C GLY A 661 -30.36 8.35 8.78
N GLY A 662 -30.57 8.95 9.96
CA GLY A 662 -29.91 8.52 11.20
C GLY A 662 -30.42 7.15 11.69
N ALA A 663 -30.00 6.74 12.88
CA ALA A 663 -30.60 5.56 13.51
C ALA A 663 -32.11 5.78 13.71
N THR A 664 -32.92 4.83 13.26
CA THR A 664 -34.39 4.88 13.39
C THR A 664 -34.90 4.53 14.77
N ALA A 665 -34.16 3.68 15.48
CA ALA A 665 -34.42 3.33 16.86
C ALA A 665 -33.10 3.02 17.55
N THR A 666 -32.89 3.62 18.71
CA THR A 666 -31.74 3.34 19.57
C THR A 666 -32.24 2.73 20.87
N LYS A 667 -31.74 1.54 21.19
CA LYS A 667 -32.01 0.84 22.44
C LYS A 667 -30.70 0.59 23.17
N ALA A 668 -30.72 0.60 24.48
CA ALA A 668 -29.53 0.37 25.27
C ALA A 668 -29.81 -0.60 26.42
N CYS A 669 -28.79 -1.35 26.83
CA CYS A 669 -28.77 -2.13 28.05
C CYS A 669 -27.43 -1.98 28.75
N GLY A 670 -27.44 -2.01 30.08
CA GLY A 670 -26.26 -2.12 30.92
C GLY A 670 -26.13 -3.53 31.48
N LEU A 671 -24.90 -3.98 31.68
CA LEU A 671 -24.53 -5.23 32.32
C LEU A 671 -23.58 -4.91 33.46
N GLU A 672 -23.89 -5.36 34.67
CA GLU A 672 -23.03 -5.26 35.84
C GLU A 672 -22.38 -6.62 36.10
N LEU A 673 -21.06 -6.62 36.13
CA LEU A 673 -20.28 -7.84 36.30
C LEU A 673 -20.33 -8.34 37.75
N PRO A 674 -20.30 -9.67 37.97
CA PRO A 674 -20.36 -10.25 39.31
C PRO A 674 -19.12 -9.91 40.14
N GLY A 675 -19.32 -9.59 41.42
CA GLY A 675 -18.24 -9.44 42.40
C GLY A 675 -17.29 -8.25 42.17
N SER A 676 -16.04 -8.38 42.63
CA SER A 676 -14.96 -7.38 42.51
C SER A 676 -14.26 -7.41 41.13
N VAL A 677 -14.97 -7.81 40.08
CA VAL A 677 -14.44 -7.99 38.72
C VAL A 677 -14.42 -6.65 37.98
N ILE A 678 -13.29 -6.33 37.35
CA ILE A 678 -13.11 -5.11 36.56
C ILE A 678 -12.80 -5.45 35.11
N VAL A 679 -13.40 -4.70 34.18
CA VAL A 679 -13.11 -4.81 32.75
C VAL A 679 -11.71 -4.27 32.46
N VAL A 680 -10.94 -5.07 31.74
CA VAL A 680 -9.63 -4.73 31.19
C VAL A 680 -9.77 -4.38 29.70
N ASP A 681 -10.51 -5.17 28.95
CA ASP A 681 -10.75 -4.95 27.51
C ASP A 681 -12.05 -5.58 27.04
N LEU A 682 -12.56 -5.17 25.88
CA LEU A 682 -13.74 -5.77 25.27
C LEU A 682 -13.62 -5.73 23.74
N LYS A 683 -14.02 -6.82 23.07
CA LYS A 683 -14.10 -6.89 21.62
C LYS A 683 -15.21 -7.82 21.14
N TYR A 684 -15.87 -7.46 20.05
CA TYR A 684 -16.81 -8.36 19.38
C TYR A 684 -16.06 -9.48 18.66
N LEU A 685 -16.47 -10.74 18.89
CA LEU A 685 -15.97 -11.89 18.14
C LEU A 685 -16.78 -12.05 16.86
N ASP A 686 -18.11 -12.06 16.97
CA ASP A 686 -19.02 -12.36 15.87
C ASP A 686 -20.45 -11.81 16.12
N ASP A 687 -21.43 -12.39 15.43
CA ASP A 687 -22.83 -11.96 15.43
C ASP A 687 -23.54 -12.36 16.72
N GLU A 688 -22.93 -13.17 17.57
CA GLU A 688 -23.56 -13.75 18.75
C GLU A 688 -22.83 -13.33 20.02
N PHE A 689 -21.50 -13.23 19.97
CA PHE A 689 -20.65 -13.11 21.16
C PHE A 689 -19.82 -11.83 21.20
N LEU A 690 -19.92 -11.15 22.34
CA LEU A 690 -19.01 -10.10 22.79
C LEU A 690 -18.06 -10.70 23.81
N LEU A 691 -16.75 -10.58 23.58
CA LEU A 691 -15.73 -11.05 24.50
C LEU A 691 -15.27 -9.90 25.39
N VAL A 692 -15.17 -10.15 26.69
CA VAL A 692 -14.76 -9.19 27.70
C VAL A 692 -13.64 -9.79 28.52
N LEU A 693 -12.46 -9.17 28.46
CA LEU A 693 -11.33 -9.50 29.29
C LEU A 693 -11.48 -8.80 30.64
N CYS A 694 -11.44 -9.57 31.72
CA CYS A 694 -11.65 -9.09 33.07
C CYS A 694 -10.54 -9.52 34.01
N ASN A 695 -10.32 -8.73 35.07
CA ASN A 695 -9.46 -9.10 36.20
C ASN A 695 -10.30 -9.17 37.48
N GLN A 696 -10.13 -10.22 38.26
CA GLN A 696 -10.79 -10.41 39.56
C GLN A 696 -9.85 -10.01 40.70
N ARG A 697 -10.34 -9.23 41.67
CA ARG A 697 -9.60 -8.86 42.90
C ARG A 697 -10.09 -9.67 44.09
N GLY A 698 -9.24 -10.56 44.62
CA GLY A 698 -9.46 -11.28 45.89
C GLY A 698 -10.20 -12.62 45.77
N ALA A 699 -10.02 -13.45 46.80
CA ALA A 699 -10.62 -14.78 46.94
C ALA A 699 -12.15 -14.69 47.10
N ILE A 700 -12.85 -15.65 46.52
CA ILE A 700 -14.27 -15.89 46.79
C ILE A 700 -14.45 -16.00 48.30
N GLY A 701 -15.35 -15.18 48.87
CA GLY A 701 -15.83 -15.37 50.23
C GLY A 701 -16.56 -16.70 50.31
N LEU A 702 -15.84 -17.77 50.63
CA LEU A 702 -16.41 -18.96 51.24
C LEU A 702 -16.78 -18.61 52.68
N PRO A 703 -17.95 -19.03 53.19
CA PRO A 703 -18.23 -18.97 54.62
C PRO A 703 -17.19 -19.81 55.38
N ASP A 704 -16.71 -19.26 56.50
CA ASP A 704 -15.69 -19.82 57.40
C ASP A 704 -15.84 -21.34 57.62
N GLN A 705 -14.99 -22.13 56.94
CA GLN A 705 -14.35 -23.32 57.49
C GLN A 705 -13.36 -23.91 56.48
N ILE A 706 -12.21 -24.33 57.00
CA ILE A 706 -11.06 -24.95 56.33
C ILE A 706 -10.01 -23.94 55.83
N VAL A 707 -9.27 -23.38 56.80
CA VAL A 707 -7.89 -22.93 56.56
C VAL A 707 -6.98 -23.86 57.34
N GLU A 708 -6.40 -24.83 56.65
CA GLU A 708 -5.12 -25.40 57.07
C GLU A 708 -4.40 -25.95 55.83
N TYR A 709 -3.17 -25.45 55.65
CA TYR A 709 -2.16 -25.81 54.62
C TYR A 709 -2.37 -25.29 53.19
N ALA A 710 -2.09 -23.99 52.99
CA ALA A 710 -1.36 -23.53 51.80
C ALA A 710 -0.53 -22.31 52.19
N ASN A 711 0.80 -22.48 52.17
CA ASN A 711 1.77 -21.41 52.34
C ASN A 711 1.64 -20.37 51.22
N ASP A 712 1.84 -19.11 51.58
CA ASP A 712 2.31 -17.99 50.75
C ASP A 712 2.46 -18.26 49.24
N GLU A 713 1.40 -18.01 48.46
CA GLU A 713 1.57 -17.62 47.06
C GLU A 713 0.74 -16.35 46.81
N ILE A 714 1.50 -15.28 46.55
CA ILE A 714 1.19 -13.91 46.15
C ILE A 714 -0.21 -13.74 45.53
N ASP A 715 -0.91 -12.72 46.03
CA ASP A 715 -2.21 -12.17 45.62
C ASP A 715 -2.21 -11.67 44.15
N GLU A 716 -1.94 -12.55 43.18
CA GLU A 716 -2.00 -12.23 41.74
C GLU A 716 -3.48 -12.16 41.27
N PRO A 717 -3.90 -11.07 40.61
CA PRO A 717 -5.25 -10.95 40.09
C PRO A 717 -5.51 -12.02 39.03
N ARG A 718 -6.52 -12.86 39.25
CA ARG A 718 -6.93 -13.87 38.28
C ARG A 718 -7.61 -13.20 37.09
N SER A 719 -7.04 -13.38 35.90
CA SER A 719 -7.63 -12.92 34.64
C SER A 719 -8.63 -13.94 34.10
N VAL A 720 -9.76 -13.45 33.64
CA VAL A 720 -10.91 -14.25 33.21
C VAL A 720 -11.49 -13.65 31.94
N LEU A 721 -11.98 -14.49 31.04
CA LEU A 721 -12.69 -14.07 29.84
C LEU A 721 -14.18 -14.32 30.01
N LEU A 722 -15.00 -13.28 29.91
CA LEU A 722 -16.44 -13.41 29.78
C LEU A 722 -16.86 -13.37 28.31
N ARG A 723 -17.72 -14.32 27.91
CA ARG A 723 -18.38 -14.39 26.60
C ARG A 723 -19.85 -14.04 26.80
N ILE A 724 -20.28 -12.91 26.26
CA ILE A 724 -21.62 -12.38 26.43
C ILE A 724 -22.42 -12.57 25.14
N ALA A 725 -23.55 -13.27 25.22
CA ALA A 725 -24.51 -13.45 24.14
C ALA A 725 -25.38 -12.19 23.96
N TYR A 726 -24.82 -11.15 23.34
CA TYR A 726 -25.41 -9.80 23.33
C TYR A 726 -26.70 -9.67 22.51
N GLN A 727 -27.00 -10.64 21.64
CA GLN A 727 -28.26 -10.70 20.88
C GLN A 727 -29.32 -11.62 21.52
N SER A 728 -29.05 -12.20 22.69
CA SER A 728 -29.99 -13.09 23.39
C SER A 728 -31.32 -12.38 23.67
N THR A 729 -32.43 -13.12 23.60
CA THR A 729 -33.78 -12.62 23.93
C THR A 729 -33.91 -12.18 25.39
N HIS A 730 -33.01 -12.66 26.25
CA HIS A 730 -32.94 -12.32 27.66
C HIS A 730 -32.27 -10.96 27.94
N MET A 731 -31.73 -10.29 26.91
CA MET A 731 -31.11 -8.96 27.06
C MET A 731 -32.17 -7.85 27.18
N PRO A 732 -32.14 -7.02 28.25
CA PRO A 732 -33.18 -6.02 28.53
C PRO A 732 -32.97 -4.72 27.73
N TYR A 733 -32.99 -4.79 26.41
CA TYR A 733 -32.87 -3.60 25.55
C TYR A 733 -34.09 -2.69 25.69
N GLN A 734 -33.90 -1.51 26.27
CA GLN A 734 -34.92 -0.47 26.38
C GLN A 734 -34.60 0.73 25.49
N ALA A 735 -35.62 1.50 25.08
CA ALA A 735 -35.40 2.71 24.28
C ALA A 735 -34.50 3.68 25.03
N GLN A 736 -33.44 4.15 24.37
CA GLN A 736 -32.48 5.06 24.98
C GLN A 736 -33.04 6.49 24.95
N MET A 737 -33.07 7.16 26.10
CA MET A 737 -33.30 8.61 26.18
C MET A 737 -31.94 9.32 26.29
N GLU A 738 -31.76 10.40 25.55
CA GLU A 738 -30.51 11.18 25.53
C GLU A 738 -30.06 11.57 26.96
N GLY A 739 -28.78 11.32 27.26
CA GLY A 739 -28.16 11.69 28.53
C GLY A 739 -28.50 10.83 29.76
N ARG A 740 -29.34 9.79 29.65
CA ARG A 740 -29.70 8.91 30.78
C ARG A 740 -29.02 7.54 30.69
N ALA A 741 -28.48 7.05 31.81
CA ALA A 741 -27.90 5.72 31.90
C ALA A 741 -28.97 4.63 31.69
N PRO A 742 -28.72 3.61 30.84
CA PRO A 742 -29.68 2.54 30.58
C PRO A 742 -29.85 1.61 31.78
N PRO A 743 -30.94 0.83 31.83
CA PRO A 743 -31.16 -0.18 32.88
C PRO A 743 -30.02 -1.19 32.90
N VAL A 744 -29.60 -1.57 34.11
CA VAL A 744 -28.45 -2.47 34.32
C VAL A 744 -28.95 -3.83 34.81
N LEU A 745 -28.51 -4.90 34.15
CA LEU A 745 -28.73 -6.28 34.56
C LEU A 745 -27.50 -6.77 35.32
N ASN A 746 -27.69 -7.31 36.53
CA ASN A 746 -26.62 -7.97 37.26
C ASN A 746 -26.41 -9.36 36.68
N LEU A 747 -25.16 -9.69 36.34
CA LEU A 747 -24.75 -11.04 35.98
C LEU A 747 -24.34 -11.74 37.28
N ASP A 748 -25.01 -12.84 37.64
CA ASP A 748 -24.83 -13.48 38.96
C ASP A 748 -23.64 -14.46 38.99
N GLY A 749 -22.97 -14.66 37.86
CA GLY A 749 -21.68 -15.37 37.79
C GLY A 749 -21.76 -16.88 38.05
N THR A 750 -22.96 -17.43 38.19
CA THR A 750 -23.22 -18.87 38.23
C THR A 750 -23.32 -19.40 36.80
N GLY A 751 -22.82 -20.61 36.55
CA GLY A 751 -22.79 -21.25 35.22
C GLY A 751 -24.16 -21.52 34.56
N ASP A 752 -25.23 -21.00 35.14
CA ASP A 752 -26.63 -21.11 34.69
C ASP A 752 -27.16 -19.82 34.03
N ASP A 753 -26.34 -18.75 33.96
CA ASP A 753 -26.69 -17.52 33.26
C ASP A 753 -26.70 -17.76 31.74
N ARG A 754 -27.90 -17.95 31.15
CA ARG A 754 -28.13 -18.12 29.69
C ARG A 754 -27.59 -16.99 28.80
N ILE A 755 -26.96 -15.97 29.37
CA ILE A 755 -26.49 -14.75 28.70
C ILE A 755 -24.96 -14.66 28.70
N ALA A 756 -24.26 -15.20 29.71
CA ALA A 756 -22.82 -15.02 29.86
C ALA A 756 -22.14 -16.32 30.30
N SER A 757 -21.10 -16.71 29.57
CA SER A 757 -20.22 -17.82 29.96
C SER A 757 -18.82 -17.32 30.31
N CYS A 758 -18.19 -17.98 31.27
CA CYS A 758 -16.93 -17.58 31.86
C CYS A 758 -15.85 -18.61 31.53
N TYR A 759 -14.69 -18.14 31.05
CA TYR A 759 -13.56 -18.97 30.68
C TYR A 759 -12.31 -18.56 31.44
N SER A 760 -11.52 -19.55 31.84
CA SER A 760 -10.21 -19.35 32.43
C SER A 760 -9.10 -19.53 31.39
N PHE A 761 -7.99 -18.83 31.57
CA PHE A 761 -6.84 -18.96 30.69
C PHE A 761 -5.87 -20.02 31.23
N SER A 762 -5.34 -20.86 30.34
CA SER A 762 -4.23 -21.74 30.69
C SER A 762 -2.91 -20.95 30.78
N HIS A 763 -1.98 -21.40 31.65
CA HIS A 763 -0.61 -20.88 31.76
C HIS A 763 -0.51 -19.35 31.98
N MET A 764 -1.26 -18.77 32.93
CA MET A 764 -1.24 -17.31 33.21
C MET A 764 -0.27 -16.87 34.32
N SER A 765 0.46 -17.77 34.97
CA SER A 765 1.35 -17.40 36.08
C SER A 765 2.35 -16.30 35.68
N GLY A 766 2.41 -15.23 36.47
CA GLY A 766 3.28 -14.07 36.19
C GLY A 766 2.90 -13.24 34.96
N PHE A 767 1.71 -13.43 34.38
CA PHE A 767 1.24 -12.69 33.20
C PHE A 767 -0.10 -12.01 33.47
N THR A 768 -0.08 -10.68 33.56
CA THR A 768 -1.31 -9.86 33.66
C THR A 768 -1.62 -9.24 32.30
N PRO A 769 -2.73 -9.61 31.62
CA PRO A 769 -3.10 -9.03 30.34
C PRO A 769 -3.65 -7.61 30.52
N ILE A 770 -3.33 -6.72 29.58
CA ILE A 770 -3.80 -5.32 29.56
C ILE A 770 -4.58 -4.95 28.28
N GLN A 771 -4.44 -5.76 27.24
CA GLN A 771 -5.07 -5.55 25.95
C GLN A 771 -5.38 -6.90 25.30
N MET A 772 -6.48 -6.94 24.57
CA MET A 772 -7.00 -8.11 23.88
C MET A 772 -7.26 -7.78 22.40
N GLU A 773 -6.74 -8.61 21.50
CA GLU A 773 -7.09 -8.59 20.08
C GLU A 773 -7.78 -9.91 19.72
N VAL A 774 -8.87 -9.84 18.96
CA VAL A 774 -9.69 -11.02 18.65
C VAL A 774 -9.76 -11.19 17.14
N GLN A 775 -9.61 -12.43 16.67
CA GLN A 775 -9.78 -12.78 15.26
C GLN A 775 -10.70 -13.98 15.12
N LYS A 776 -11.58 -13.92 14.12
CA LYS A 776 -12.46 -15.02 13.75
C LYS A 776 -11.66 -16.19 13.19
N ALA A 777 -12.30 -17.36 13.18
CA ALA A 777 -11.81 -18.48 12.41
C ALA A 777 -11.74 -18.10 10.93
N SER A 778 -10.69 -18.55 10.25
CA SER A 778 -10.45 -18.26 8.84
C SER A 778 -9.95 -19.52 8.13
N THR A 779 -10.45 -19.75 6.93
CA THR A 779 -10.01 -20.83 6.03
C THR A 779 -9.26 -20.29 4.81
N LEU A 780 -9.07 -18.96 4.72
CA LEU A 780 -8.52 -18.29 3.54
C LEU A 780 -7.09 -18.72 3.19
N ARG A 781 -6.26 -19.00 4.20
CA ARG A 781 -4.85 -19.39 4.04
C ARG A 781 -4.53 -20.59 4.93
N GLY A 782 -5.38 -21.61 4.83
CA GLY A 782 -5.39 -22.78 5.72
C GLY A 782 -6.41 -22.62 6.85
N GLU A 783 -6.70 -23.71 7.55
CA GLU A 783 -7.63 -23.70 8.68
C GLU A 783 -6.97 -23.08 9.91
N VAL A 784 -7.41 -21.87 10.27
CA VAL A 784 -6.98 -21.17 11.47
C VAL A 784 -8.18 -20.97 12.38
N PRO A 785 -8.15 -21.45 13.63
CA PRO A 785 -9.27 -21.27 14.55
C PRO A 785 -9.44 -19.80 14.97
N ALA A 786 -10.61 -19.50 15.56
CA ALA A 786 -10.80 -18.24 16.24
C ALA A 786 -9.75 -18.10 17.35
N ARG A 787 -9.19 -16.90 17.48
CA ARG A 787 -8.02 -16.66 18.34
C ARG A 787 -8.13 -15.37 19.10
N ILE A 788 -7.59 -15.39 20.31
CA ILE A 788 -7.46 -14.24 21.20
C ILE A 788 -5.98 -14.04 21.45
N CYS A 789 -5.46 -12.87 21.11
CA CYS A 789 -4.10 -12.47 21.42
C CYS A 789 -4.12 -11.47 22.58
N LEU A 790 -3.37 -11.77 23.63
CA LEU A 790 -3.26 -10.96 24.83
C LEU A 790 -1.86 -10.35 24.93
N LEU A 791 -1.80 -9.07 25.24
CA LEU A 791 -0.57 -8.36 25.58
C LEU A 791 -0.43 -8.22 27.09
N GLY A 792 0.74 -8.59 27.62
CA GLY A 792 1.07 -8.48 29.04
C GLY A 792 1.27 -7.04 29.52
N ARG A 793 1.16 -6.83 30.83
CA ARG A 793 1.35 -5.53 31.50
C ARG A 793 2.75 -4.97 31.34
N ASP A 794 3.73 -5.84 31.28
CA ASP A 794 5.14 -5.55 30.97
C ASP A 794 5.34 -5.06 29.51
N ARG A 795 4.34 -5.27 28.65
CA ARG A 795 4.36 -5.03 27.21
C ARG A 795 5.49 -5.75 26.49
N THR A 796 6.03 -6.80 27.10
CA THR A 796 7.14 -7.60 26.57
C THR A 796 6.74 -9.02 26.21
N MET A 797 5.50 -9.42 26.50
CA MET A 797 5.01 -10.77 26.24
C MET A 797 3.64 -10.74 25.54
N LEU A 798 3.51 -11.55 24.48
CA LEU A 798 2.25 -11.87 23.82
C LEU A 798 1.88 -13.33 24.09
N LYS A 799 0.61 -13.59 24.40
CA LYS A 799 0.05 -14.94 24.48
C LYS A 799 -1.16 -15.06 23.57
N THR A 800 -1.16 -16.07 22.71
CA THR A 800 -2.26 -16.32 21.78
C THR A 800 -3.00 -17.59 22.18
N TYR A 801 -4.32 -17.51 22.32
CA TYR A 801 -5.20 -18.59 22.73
C TYR A 801 -6.18 -18.93 21.61
N ALA A 802 -6.56 -20.20 21.50
CA ALA A 802 -7.65 -20.64 20.63
C ALA A 802 -8.99 -20.50 21.35
N VAL A 803 -10.00 -20.02 20.64
CA VAL A 803 -11.41 -20.08 21.05
C VAL A 803 -11.98 -21.29 20.32
N SER A 804 -12.24 -22.39 21.04
CA SER A 804 -12.82 -23.57 20.42
C SER A 804 -14.27 -23.30 20.01
N ASN A 805 -14.64 -23.73 18.80
CA ASN A 805 -16.05 -23.79 18.37
C ASN A 805 -16.79 -24.97 19.02
N ASP A 806 -16.07 -26.00 19.50
CA ASP A 806 -16.64 -27.25 20.03
C ASP A 806 -17.27 -27.11 21.43
N LEU A 807 -17.29 -25.90 21.99
CA LEU A 807 -17.91 -25.62 23.29
C LEU A 807 -19.45 -25.57 23.21
N ASP A 808 -20.03 -25.64 22.02
CA ASP A 808 -21.48 -25.72 21.80
C ASP A 808 -22.03 -27.15 22.00
N GLU A 809 -21.19 -28.20 21.97
CA GLU A 809 -21.66 -29.59 22.16
C GLU A 809 -21.90 -29.97 23.63
N VAL A 810 -21.34 -29.22 24.58
CA VAL A 810 -21.46 -29.55 26.03
C VAL A 810 -22.78 -29.02 26.63
N HIS A 811 -23.60 -28.30 25.88
CA HIS A 811 -24.92 -27.80 26.33
C HIS A 811 -26.11 -28.40 25.56
N GLN A 812 -25.88 -29.44 24.75
CA GLN A 812 -26.94 -30.21 24.08
C GLN A 812 -27.10 -31.66 24.62
N GLN A 813 -26.53 -32.00 25.77
CA GLN A 813 -26.89 -33.22 26.51
C GLN A 813 -27.65 -32.92 27.80
#